data_AF-A0AAE6RE09-F1
#
_entry.id   AF-A0AAE6RE09-F1
#
_cell.length_a   1.000
_cell.length_b   1.000
_cell.length_c   1.000
_cell.angle_alpha   90.00
_cell.angle_beta   90.00
_cell.angle_gamma   90.00
#
_symmetry.space_group_name_H-M   'P 1'
#
loop_
_entity.id
_entity.type
_entity.pdbx_description
1 polymer ?
#
loop_
_entity_poly.entity_id
_entity_poly.type
_entity_poly.pdbx_seq_one_letter_code
_entity_poly.pdbx_strand_id
1 'polypeptide(L)'
;MAIAHDIFAETNPAYCAALLATFVGGYRSRNGTDPDISLCYAALPLAISGDLASTFDRTDRRTGLLEWLRRSPAIQIRLADRINGSLDIVTEAIRFACFSHLLTIDTEGRLVPGAEAVPKHLPKQFSENTQQIFKNIDRLGCWIASAGSTRTAFDMMGPGAMSRWNISDIFFIGEGGRVRILDLKPGEVNIITGASGTGKSTLIKAIDYCLGSSKCELAAHVKRHSVAVGLKWVMGDAQMITARLIPPVGQTTSTRMFVSNGRDLPIPCTLEELQGATTIAAGKAFIERAFGIGGLPESSNDPTARKWRPSVRHATAYMFVPKDVIYNETALLHGLDQADEALNIIETMPYFLGAVNENTVLQERRLRDLRKKLESEERKLKNQRGTSSDYKKFAMRLLLDAHHYGLCDSPSDTATESELEAALIRIKNAEPGAGKNPEETELSSLYTQRRSLLGDIENVRRKSRATRKTLQDMVEFEGAVRRQYEKLKIAEHLQPVATACPVCDTPSERGVAIAEAIQRSMNIVRSETVAVENVRPRFVEHEDSLQMELSRLNLTLNGVDERIKTWIRQSEEAKKLDSLAQYCVQLTGRIQQFMEIYPSTPMPGPDLEVLREQIQALEGLLDGDSKQFLVSRAERKISQYLSEAFAVLPTVKPCIGAELEFSSKPPDIAIIEKDSGAVLRLPDAGSDENYLAIHIALSFAIQKYLGQVNAPVPAFLAFDQISRPYYPQRGEDESDIGENEEVSAMRKHLDFLFTATAEQKGLQVLLIEHAFFGDDERYVAATRKRWNKISGDALIPFDWPKRADSQ
;
A
#
# COMPACT_ATOMS: atom_id res chain seq x y z
N MET A 1 12.95 -24.79 -12.63
CA MET A 1 12.96 -24.28 -14.03
C MET A 1 11.68 -23.50 -14.25
N ALA A 2 11.66 -22.20 -13.99
CA ALA A 2 10.96 -21.31 -14.91
C ALA A 2 11.91 -21.28 -16.13
N ILE A 3 11.71 -22.11 -17.16
CA ILE A 3 10.79 -21.78 -18.26
C ILE A 3 10.58 -20.26 -18.26
N ALA A 4 11.59 -19.55 -18.76
CA ALA A 4 11.45 -18.15 -19.14
C ALA A 4 10.29 -18.10 -20.13
N HIS A 5 9.14 -17.69 -19.61
CA HIS A 5 7.96 -17.41 -20.40
C HIS A 5 8.30 -16.21 -21.25
N ASP A 6 8.52 -16.43 -22.53
CA ASP A 6 8.66 -15.35 -23.49
C ASP A 6 7.28 -14.71 -23.69
N ILE A 7 7.08 -13.57 -23.05
CA ILE A 7 5.84 -12.78 -23.13
C ILE A 7 5.55 -12.42 -24.59
N PHE A 8 6.58 -12.23 -25.43
CA PHE A 8 6.43 -11.95 -26.86
C PHE A 8 5.87 -13.16 -27.63
N ALA A 9 6.17 -14.39 -27.21
CA ALA A 9 5.59 -15.60 -27.79
C ALA A 9 4.12 -15.80 -27.40
N GLU A 10 3.75 -15.49 -26.16
CA GLU A 10 2.38 -15.65 -25.61
C GLU A 10 1.40 -14.55 -26.07
N THR A 11 1.94 -13.36 -26.39
CA THR A 11 1.16 -12.19 -26.83
C THR A 11 1.35 -11.86 -28.31
N ASN A 12 2.04 -12.75 -29.03
CA ASN A 12 2.32 -12.60 -30.45
C ASN A 12 1.01 -12.31 -31.23
N PRO A 13 0.95 -11.23 -32.04
CA PRO A 13 -0.25 -10.87 -32.80
C PRO A 13 -0.82 -12.01 -33.65
N ALA A 14 0.02 -12.88 -34.22
CA ALA A 14 -0.43 -14.01 -35.02
C ALA A 14 -1.11 -15.10 -34.18
N TYR A 15 -0.59 -15.37 -32.98
CA TYR A 15 -1.18 -16.32 -32.04
C TYR A 15 -2.49 -15.78 -31.46
N CYS A 16 -2.49 -14.53 -31.02
CA CYS A 16 -3.66 -13.83 -30.54
C CYS A 16 -4.76 -13.70 -31.62
N ALA A 17 -4.38 -13.48 -32.88
CA ALA A 17 -5.30 -13.48 -34.02
C ALA A 17 -5.99 -14.86 -34.19
N ALA A 18 -5.24 -15.96 -34.05
CA ALA A 18 -5.82 -17.30 -34.10
C ALA A 18 -6.77 -17.58 -32.93
N LEU A 19 -6.47 -17.06 -31.74
CA LEU A 19 -7.36 -17.14 -30.58
C LEU A 19 -8.64 -16.31 -30.78
N LEU A 20 -8.54 -15.09 -31.32
CA LEU A 20 -9.70 -14.27 -31.66
C LEU A 20 -10.58 -14.93 -32.73
N ALA A 21 -9.98 -15.55 -33.75
CA ALA A 21 -10.74 -16.33 -34.73
C ALA A 21 -11.48 -17.50 -34.07
N THR A 22 -10.87 -18.13 -33.07
CA THR A 22 -11.50 -19.18 -32.26
C THR A 22 -12.63 -18.63 -31.39
N PHE A 23 -12.45 -17.46 -30.77
CA PHE A 23 -13.51 -16.75 -30.02
C PHE A 23 -14.73 -16.46 -30.89
N VAL A 24 -14.52 -15.86 -32.08
CA VAL A 24 -15.58 -15.53 -33.04
C VAL A 24 -16.31 -16.81 -33.48
N GLY A 25 -15.57 -17.88 -33.77
CA GLY A 25 -16.15 -19.18 -34.08
C GLY A 25 -17.02 -19.74 -32.96
N GLY A 26 -16.54 -19.68 -31.71
CA GLY A 26 -17.29 -20.08 -30.51
C GLY A 26 -18.56 -19.26 -30.33
N TYR A 27 -18.46 -17.94 -30.44
CA TYR A 27 -19.57 -17.00 -30.35
C TYR A 27 -20.65 -17.28 -31.40
N ARG A 28 -20.25 -17.41 -32.67
CA ARG A 28 -21.15 -17.67 -33.80
C ARG A 28 -21.81 -19.04 -33.72
N SER A 29 -21.11 -20.05 -33.20
CA SER A 29 -21.66 -21.41 -33.07
C SER A 29 -22.91 -21.47 -32.17
N ARG A 30 -23.07 -20.48 -31.28
CA ARG A 30 -24.19 -20.44 -30.33
C ARG A 30 -25.46 -19.85 -30.95
N ASN A 31 -25.35 -18.71 -31.63
CA ASN A 31 -26.49 -17.91 -32.08
C ASN A 31 -26.47 -17.53 -33.57
N GLY A 32 -25.46 -17.94 -34.35
CA GLY A 32 -25.32 -17.65 -35.78
C GLY A 32 -24.89 -16.22 -36.12
N THR A 33 -24.75 -15.35 -35.12
CA THR A 33 -24.34 -13.94 -35.23
C THR A 33 -22.88 -13.72 -34.85
N ASP A 34 -22.32 -12.60 -35.28
CA ASP A 34 -20.92 -12.24 -35.03
C ASP A 34 -20.78 -11.21 -33.89
N PRO A 35 -19.70 -11.27 -33.08
CA PRO A 35 -19.51 -10.40 -31.93
C PRO A 35 -19.10 -8.97 -32.33
N ASP A 36 -19.55 -8.00 -31.53
CA ASP A 36 -19.06 -6.64 -31.56
C ASP A 36 -17.56 -6.61 -31.22
N ILE A 37 -16.78 -5.78 -31.93
CA ILE A 37 -15.33 -5.68 -31.74
C ILE A 37 -14.93 -5.39 -30.28
N SER A 38 -15.74 -4.62 -29.54
CA SER A 38 -15.51 -4.29 -28.13
C SER A 38 -15.44 -5.52 -27.22
N LEU A 39 -16.19 -6.59 -27.54
CA LEU A 39 -16.18 -7.82 -26.74
C LEU A 39 -14.87 -8.60 -26.85
N CYS A 40 -14.13 -8.45 -27.95
CA CYS A 40 -12.83 -9.07 -28.13
C CYS A 40 -11.80 -8.51 -27.15
N TYR A 41 -11.92 -7.23 -26.81
CA TYR A 41 -11.10 -6.56 -25.80
C TYR A 41 -11.35 -7.08 -24.37
N ALA A 42 -12.49 -7.74 -24.12
CA ALA A 42 -12.73 -8.47 -22.88
C ALA A 42 -12.34 -9.95 -22.96
N ALA A 43 -12.69 -10.62 -24.06
CA ALA A 43 -12.57 -12.08 -24.14
C ALA A 43 -11.13 -12.59 -24.29
N LEU A 44 -10.34 -11.98 -25.17
CA LEU A 44 -8.97 -12.41 -25.42
C LEU A 44 -8.09 -12.34 -24.17
N PRO A 45 -8.02 -11.19 -23.46
CA PRO A 45 -7.19 -11.11 -22.28
C PRO A 45 -7.66 -12.06 -21.19
N LEU A 46 -8.97 -12.25 -20.98
CA LEU A 46 -9.47 -13.21 -19.98
C LEU A 46 -9.03 -14.65 -20.27
N ALA A 47 -8.89 -15.02 -21.54
CA ALA A 47 -8.54 -16.38 -21.94
C ALA A 47 -7.05 -16.70 -21.88
N ILE A 48 -6.20 -15.76 -22.32
CA ILE A 48 -4.73 -15.94 -22.33
C ILE A 48 -4.10 -15.68 -20.97
N SER A 49 -4.87 -15.07 -20.07
CA SER A 49 -4.48 -14.84 -18.69
C SER A 49 -4.28 -16.15 -17.94
N GLY A 50 -3.03 -16.60 -17.85
CA GLY A 50 -2.65 -17.82 -17.14
C GLY A 50 -3.09 -17.81 -15.68
N ASP A 51 -3.20 -16.64 -15.06
CA ASP A 51 -3.69 -16.48 -13.68
C ASP A 51 -5.19 -16.79 -13.52
N LEU A 52 -5.95 -16.71 -14.61
CA LEU A 52 -7.37 -17.07 -14.62
C LEU A 52 -7.60 -18.52 -15.05
N ALA A 53 -6.55 -19.25 -15.45
CA ALA A 53 -6.68 -20.59 -16.00
C ALA A 53 -7.42 -21.54 -15.05
N SER A 54 -7.14 -21.51 -13.75
CA SER A 54 -7.80 -22.37 -12.76
C SER A 54 -9.28 -22.02 -12.54
N THR A 55 -9.70 -20.79 -12.84
CA THR A 55 -11.12 -20.42 -12.77
C THR A 55 -11.96 -21.12 -13.83
N PHE A 56 -11.31 -21.66 -14.88
CA PHE A 56 -11.95 -22.50 -15.89
C PHE A 56 -11.99 -23.98 -15.49
N ASP A 57 -11.40 -24.37 -14.36
CA ASP A 57 -11.46 -25.74 -13.87
C ASP A 57 -12.91 -26.13 -13.56
N ARG A 58 -13.28 -27.36 -13.95
CA ARG A 58 -14.64 -27.89 -13.80
C ARG A 58 -15.73 -27.04 -14.48
N THR A 59 -15.36 -26.32 -15.56
CA THR A 59 -16.31 -25.61 -16.44
C THR A 59 -16.47 -26.31 -17.80
N ASP A 60 -17.59 -26.03 -18.48
CA ASP A 60 -17.91 -26.49 -19.84
C ASP A 60 -18.62 -25.39 -20.67
N ARG A 61 -18.97 -25.68 -21.94
CA ARG A 61 -19.69 -24.72 -22.81
C ARG A 61 -21.08 -24.33 -22.28
N ARG A 62 -21.65 -25.03 -21.29
CA ARG A 62 -22.98 -24.79 -20.71
C ARG A 62 -22.93 -23.98 -19.41
N THR A 63 -21.75 -23.74 -18.83
CA THR A 63 -21.57 -23.08 -17.52
C THR A 63 -22.10 -21.64 -17.49
N GLY A 64 -21.85 -20.83 -18.54
CA GLY A 64 -22.39 -19.46 -18.67
C GLY A 64 -21.62 -18.39 -17.90
N LEU A 65 -21.67 -17.13 -18.39
CA LEU A 65 -20.82 -16.03 -17.93
C LEU A 65 -21.08 -15.62 -16.47
N LEU A 66 -22.34 -15.37 -16.10
CA LEU A 66 -22.68 -14.89 -14.76
C LEU A 66 -22.36 -15.91 -13.66
N GLU A 67 -22.62 -17.20 -13.91
CA GLU A 67 -22.33 -18.26 -12.94
C GLU A 67 -20.82 -18.48 -12.78
N TRP A 68 -20.05 -18.34 -13.85
CA TRP A 68 -18.58 -18.34 -13.79
C TRP A 68 -18.07 -17.15 -12.95
N LEU A 69 -18.56 -15.93 -13.20
CA LEU A 69 -18.21 -14.74 -12.43
C LEU A 69 -18.62 -14.86 -10.95
N ARG A 70 -19.75 -15.51 -10.64
CA ARG A 70 -20.18 -15.72 -9.24
C ARG A 70 -19.32 -16.73 -8.49
N ARG A 71 -18.87 -17.80 -9.17
CA ARG A 71 -17.96 -18.80 -8.61
C ARG A 71 -16.55 -18.25 -8.41
N SER A 72 -16.19 -17.26 -9.21
CA SER A 72 -14.90 -16.59 -9.13
C SER A 72 -15.09 -15.08 -9.28
N PRO A 73 -15.65 -14.39 -8.25
CA PRO A 73 -15.90 -12.94 -8.29
C PRO A 73 -14.63 -12.12 -8.56
N ALA A 74 -13.47 -12.72 -8.29
CA ALA A 74 -12.14 -12.23 -8.64
C ALA A 74 -11.95 -11.90 -10.13
N ILE A 75 -12.77 -12.44 -11.03
CA ILE A 75 -12.70 -12.13 -12.46
C ILE A 75 -13.17 -10.70 -12.75
N GLN A 76 -14.18 -10.21 -12.01
CA GLN A 76 -14.69 -8.84 -12.15
C GLN A 76 -13.73 -7.82 -11.53
N ILE A 77 -12.84 -8.27 -10.64
CA ILE A 77 -11.83 -7.43 -10.01
C ILE A 77 -10.81 -7.02 -11.08
N ARG A 78 -10.70 -5.71 -11.29
CA ARG A 78 -9.79 -5.09 -12.28
C ARG A 78 -10.02 -5.58 -13.71
N LEU A 79 -11.24 -6.01 -14.01
CA LEU A 79 -11.60 -6.42 -15.35
C LEU A 79 -11.38 -5.27 -16.35
N ALA A 80 -11.74 -4.04 -15.98
CA ALA A 80 -11.46 -2.85 -16.78
C ALA A 80 -9.95 -2.65 -17.03
N ASP A 81 -9.09 -2.83 -16.03
CA ASP A 81 -7.63 -2.69 -16.20
C ASP A 81 -7.04 -3.78 -17.09
N ARG A 82 -7.56 -5.01 -16.97
CA ARG A 82 -7.11 -6.15 -17.79
C ARG A 82 -7.49 -5.96 -19.26
N ILE A 83 -8.70 -5.45 -19.51
CA ILE A 83 -9.16 -5.02 -20.82
C ILE A 83 -8.26 -3.90 -21.35
N ASN A 84 -8.04 -2.86 -20.54
CA ASN A 84 -7.29 -1.68 -20.93
C ASN A 84 -5.79 -1.97 -21.17
N GLY A 85 -5.17 -2.82 -20.36
CA GLY A 85 -3.76 -3.20 -20.50
C GLY A 85 -3.46 -4.18 -21.62
N SER A 86 -4.50 -4.79 -22.19
CA SER A 86 -4.37 -5.67 -23.36
C SER A 86 -4.87 -4.99 -24.64
N LEU A 87 -5.27 -3.71 -24.59
CA LEU A 87 -5.79 -2.98 -25.75
C LEU A 87 -4.84 -3.07 -26.93
N ASP A 88 -3.53 -2.87 -26.73
CA ASP A 88 -2.57 -2.91 -27.84
C ASP A 88 -2.37 -4.33 -28.37
N ILE A 89 -2.36 -5.34 -27.51
CA ILE A 89 -2.25 -6.76 -27.91
C ILE A 89 -3.49 -7.17 -28.72
N VAL A 90 -4.68 -6.84 -28.22
CA VAL A 90 -5.96 -7.15 -28.88
C VAL A 90 -6.08 -6.36 -30.17
N THR A 91 -5.69 -5.09 -30.17
CA THR A 91 -5.72 -4.22 -31.36
C THR A 91 -4.76 -4.73 -32.43
N GLU A 92 -3.52 -5.06 -32.06
CA GLU A 92 -2.54 -5.62 -33.00
C GLU A 92 -2.93 -7.02 -33.48
N ALA A 93 -3.56 -7.84 -32.62
CA ALA A 93 -4.12 -9.13 -33.01
C ALA A 93 -5.30 -8.98 -33.98
N ILE A 94 -6.21 -8.03 -33.75
CA ILE A 94 -7.31 -7.72 -34.66
C ILE A 94 -6.77 -7.20 -35.99
N ARG A 95 -5.80 -6.28 -35.96
CA ARG A 95 -5.14 -5.74 -37.16
C ARG A 95 -4.46 -6.86 -37.95
N PHE A 96 -3.69 -7.71 -37.28
CA PHE A 96 -3.05 -8.86 -37.92
C PHE A 96 -4.07 -9.84 -38.48
N ALA A 97 -5.15 -10.15 -37.75
CA ALA A 97 -6.23 -11.03 -38.23
C ALA A 97 -6.91 -10.46 -39.48
N CYS A 98 -7.06 -9.14 -39.56
CA CYS A 98 -7.61 -8.46 -40.73
C CYS A 98 -6.63 -8.48 -41.91
N PHE A 99 -5.36 -8.14 -41.69
CA PHE A 99 -4.34 -8.13 -42.74
C PHE A 99 -4.01 -9.52 -43.28
N SER A 100 -4.15 -10.57 -42.45
CA SER A 100 -4.01 -11.97 -42.86
C SER A 100 -5.32 -12.60 -43.37
N HIS A 101 -6.41 -11.82 -43.50
CA HIS A 101 -7.72 -12.27 -43.95
C HIS A 101 -8.35 -13.42 -43.11
N LEU A 102 -7.92 -13.59 -41.86
CA LEU A 102 -8.52 -14.53 -40.90
C LEU A 102 -9.85 -14.00 -40.35
N LEU A 103 -9.94 -12.69 -40.15
CA LEU A 103 -11.15 -11.98 -39.72
C LEU A 103 -11.33 -10.72 -40.58
N THR A 104 -12.55 -10.21 -40.66
CA THR A 104 -12.85 -8.90 -41.26
C THR A 104 -13.83 -8.13 -40.38
N ILE A 105 -13.81 -6.79 -40.47
CA ILE A 105 -14.72 -5.93 -39.72
C ILE A 105 -15.80 -5.46 -40.70
N ASP A 106 -17.08 -5.69 -40.36
CA ASP A 106 -18.20 -5.24 -41.18
C ASP A 106 -18.54 -3.75 -40.95
N THR A 107 -19.51 -3.23 -41.72
CA THR A 107 -19.92 -1.82 -41.64
C THR A 107 -20.57 -1.43 -40.31
N GLU A 108 -20.88 -2.39 -39.46
CA GLU A 108 -21.47 -2.17 -38.13
C GLU A 108 -20.45 -2.34 -37.00
N GLY A 109 -19.18 -2.60 -37.33
CA GLY A 109 -18.11 -2.77 -36.33
C GLY A 109 -18.05 -4.17 -35.71
N ARG A 110 -18.63 -5.19 -36.35
CA ARG A 110 -18.57 -6.59 -35.90
C ARG A 110 -17.44 -7.34 -36.58
N LEU A 111 -16.87 -8.31 -35.86
CA LEU A 111 -15.79 -9.17 -36.39
C LEU A 111 -16.35 -10.45 -36.98
N VAL A 112 -16.27 -10.59 -38.31
CA VAL A 112 -16.75 -11.76 -39.07
C VAL A 112 -15.58 -12.62 -39.58
N PRO A 113 -15.76 -13.94 -39.76
CA PRO A 113 -14.73 -14.81 -40.35
C PRO A 113 -14.32 -14.35 -41.75
N GLY A 114 -13.01 -14.29 -42.01
CA GLY A 114 -12.45 -13.90 -43.30
C GLY A 114 -12.34 -15.04 -44.31
N ALA A 115 -11.63 -14.77 -45.42
CA ALA A 115 -11.44 -15.73 -46.52
C ALA A 115 -10.42 -16.83 -46.20
N GLU A 116 -9.48 -16.56 -45.29
CA GLU A 116 -8.54 -17.56 -44.78
C GLU A 116 -8.99 -18.08 -43.41
N ALA A 117 -8.56 -19.29 -43.05
CA ALA A 117 -8.92 -19.93 -41.79
C ALA A 117 -7.68 -20.47 -41.08
N VAL A 118 -7.72 -20.47 -39.74
CA VAL A 118 -6.66 -21.09 -38.93
C VAL A 118 -6.55 -22.58 -39.31
N PRO A 119 -5.37 -23.08 -39.73
CA PRO A 119 -5.23 -24.46 -40.18
C PRO A 119 -5.60 -25.46 -39.09
N LYS A 120 -6.49 -26.41 -39.40
CA LYS A 120 -7.09 -27.33 -38.40
C LYS A 120 -6.09 -28.23 -37.66
N HIS A 121 -4.90 -28.43 -38.23
CA HIS A 121 -3.84 -29.26 -37.64
C HIS A 121 -2.89 -28.48 -36.73
N LEU A 122 -2.92 -27.15 -36.77
CA LEU A 122 -2.00 -26.26 -36.05
C LEU A 122 -2.08 -26.45 -34.51
N PRO A 123 -3.26 -26.51 -33.86
CA PRO A 123 -3.32 -26.62 -32.40
C PRO A 123 -2.78 -27.94 -31.85
N LYS A 124 -2.87 -29.03 -32.62
CA LYS A 124 -2.41 -30.37 -32.22
C LYS A 124 -0.88 -30.48 -32.16
N GLN A 125 -0.17 -29.51 -32.74
CA GLN A 125 1.28 -29.43 -32.74
C GLN A 125 1.80 -28.59 -31.55
N PHE A 126 0.92 -27.92 -30.80
CA PHE A 126 1.29 -27.13 -29.64
C PHE A 126 1.29 -27.93 -28.33
N SER A 127 1.94 -27.37 -27.31
CA SER A 127 1.94 -27.90 -25.94
C SER A 127 0.52 -28.04 -25.36
N GLU A 128 0.34 -28.94 -24.39
CA GLU A 128 -0.97 -29.15 -23.74
C GLU A 128 -1.55 -27.86 -23.14
N ASN A 129 -0.71 -26.98 -22.59
CA ASN A 129 -1.12 -25.70 -22.02
C ASN A 129 -1.71 -24.77 -23.07
N THR A 130 -1.04 -24.64 -24.22
CA THR A 130 -1.52 -23.82 -25.33
C THR A 130 -2.84 -24.35 -25.88
N GLN A 131 -2.98 -25.68 -25.99
CA GLN A 131 -4.25 -26.29 -26.42
C GLN A 131 -5.40 -25.99 -25.44
N GLN A 132 -5.10 -25.86 -24.15
CA GLN A 132 -6.11 -25.55 -23.15
C GLN A 132 -6.61 -24.09 -23.25
N ILE A 133 -5.74 -23.15 -23.63
CA ILE A 133 -6.13 -21.74 -23.85
C ILE A 133 -7.12 -21.63 -25.02
N PHE A 134 -6.89 -22.36 -26.12
CA PHE A 134 -7.85 -22.42 -27.24
C PHE A 134 -9.22 -22.96 -26.80
N LYS A 135 -9.26 -23.94 -25.89
CA LYS A 135 -10.52 -24.43 -25.33
C LYS A 135 -11.19 -23.41 -24.40
N ASN A 136 -10.41 -22.67 -23.62
CA ASN A 136 -10.95 -21.66 -22.69
C ASN A 136 -11.56 -20.48 -23.46
N ILE A 137 -10.90 -19.97 -24.51
CA ILE A 137 -11.41 -18.85 -25.28
C ILE A 137 -12.67 -19.22 -26.10
N ASP A 138 -12.73 -20.45 -26.61
CA ASP A 138 -13.91 -21.00 -27.28
C ASP A 138 -15.13 -21.06 -26.34
N ARG A 139 -14.91 -21.48 -25.08
CA ARG A 139 -15.95 -21.47 -24.04
C ARG A 139 -16.39 -20.05 -23.70
N LEU A 140 -15.46 -19.10 -23.54
CA LEU A 140 -15.77 -17.68 -23.32
C LEU A 140 -16.62 -17.12 -24.46
N GLY A 141 -16.31 -17.45 -25.72
CA GLY A 141 -17.15 -17.10 -26.88
C GLY A 141 -18.59 -17.56 -26.73
N CYS A 142 -18.80 -18.83 -26.37
CA CYS A 142 -20.13 -19.37 -26.12
C CYS A 142 -20.84 -18.68 -24.93
N TRP A 143 -20.11 -18.38 -23.85
CA TRP A 143 -20.66 -17.76 -22.64
C TRP A 143 -21.07 -16.31 -22.85
N ILE A 144 -20.24 -15.51 -23.53
CA ILE A 144 -20.53 -14.11 -23.84
C ILE A 144 -21.67 -14.02 -24.87
N ALA A 145 -21.71 -14.89 -25.89
CA ALA A 145 -22.85 -14.96 -26.83
C ALA A 145 -24.18 -15.20 -26.11
N SER A 146 -24.16 -15.99 -25.03
CA SER A 146 -25.34 -16.29 -24.23
C SER A 146 -25.84 -15.10 -23.40
N ALA A 147 -25.06 -14.02 -23.25
CA ALA A 147 -25.49 -12.78 -22.58
C ALA A 147 -26.45 -11.92 -23.45
N GLY A 148 -26.57 -12.22 -24.74
CA GLY A 148 -27.57 -11.63 -25.64
C GLY A 148 -27.24 -10.25 -26.22
N SER A 149 -26.50 -9.39 -25.51
CA SER A 149 -26.00 -8.11 -26.06
C SER A 149 -24.64 -7.70 -25.47
N THR A 150 -23.91 -6.85 -26.20
CA THR A 150 -22.61 -6.28 -25.77
C THR A 150 -22.73 -5.53 -24.45
N ARG A 151 -23.76 -4.67 -24.32
CA ARG A 151 -24.03 -3.92 -23.10
C ARG A 151 -24.32 -4.83 -21.93
N THR A 152 -25.18 -5.83 -22.11
CA THR A 152 -25.54 -6.78 -21.06
C THR A 152 -24.33 -7.59 -20.60
N ALA A 153 -23.43 -7.97 -21.51
CA ALA A 153 -22.19 -8.62 -21.15
C ALA A 153 -21.30 -7.70 -20.28
N PHE A 154 -21.10 -6.44 -20.68
CA PHE A 154 -20.33 -5.46 -19.90
C PHE A 154 -20.98 -5.08 -18.57
N ASP A 155 -22.31 -5.03 -18.49
CA ASP A 155 -23.05 -4.78 -17.25
C ASP A 155 -23.00 -6.01 -16.31
N MET A 156 -23.02 -7.24 -16.83
CA MET A 156 -22.75 -8.44 -16.01
C MET A 156 -21.30 -8.49 -15.55
N MET A 157 -20.40 -7.83 -16.28
CA MET A 157 -18.97 -7.73 -16.00
C MET A 157 -18.62 -6.48 -15.16
N GLY A 158 -19.51 -5.50 -15.04
CA GLY A 158 -19.31 -4.21 -14.39
C GLY A 158 -20.35 -3.91 -13.29
N PRO A 159 -20.14 -2.92 -12.41
CA PRO A 159 -21.13 -2.54 -11.40
C PRO A 159 -21.99 -1.32 -11.84
N GLY A 160 -23.33 -1.38 -11.78
CA GLY A 160 -24.18 -0.23 -12.18
C GLY A 160 -25.65 -0.18 -11.69
N ALA A 161 -25.88 0.35 -10.48
CA ALA A 161 -27.10 1.04 -9.97
C ALA A 161 -26.84 1.45 -8.50
N MET A 162 -27.02 2.73 -8.11
CA MET A 162 -26.62 3.32 -6.80
C MET A 162 -25.42 2.59 -6.16
N SER A 163 -24.20 2.90 -6.59
CA SER A 163 -23.02 2.12 -6.22
C SER A 163 -22.54 2.33 -4.78
N ARG A 164 -23.11 3.30 -4.04
CA ARG A 164 -22.66 3.68 -2.69
C ARG A 164 -23.85 3.92 -1.76
N TRP A 165 -23.67 3.68 -0.47
CA TRP A 165 -24.74 3.73 0.54
C TRP A 165 -25.17 5.15 0.90
N ASN A 166 -26.48 5.33 1.15
CA ASN A 166 -27.10 6.51 1.76
C ASN A 166 -27.81 6.12 3.08
N ILE A 167 -28.22 7.11 3.86
CA ILE A 167 -29.02 6.92 5.09
C ILE A 167 -30.47 7.33 4.79
N SER A 168 -31.43 6.42 4.94
CA SER A 168 -32.85 6.73 4.82
C SER A 168 -33.44 7.20 6.15
N ASP A 169 -33.00 6.63 7.27
CA ASP A 169 -33.59 6.92 8.58
C ASP A 169 -32.56 6.93 9.70
N ILE A 170 -32.74 7.85 10.63
CA ILE A 170 -32.05 7.86 11.93
C ILE A 170 -33.12 7.67 13.01
N PHE A 171 -32.95 6.68 13.89
CA PHE A 171 -33.95 6.39 14.92
C PHE A 171 -33.35 6.27 16.32
N PHE A 172 -34.14 6.67 17.31
CA PHE A 172 -33.83 6.57 18.74
C PHE A 172 -34.95 5.80 19.43
N ILE A 173 -34.59 4.85 20.30
CA ILE A 173 -35.53 4.06 21.08
C ILE A 173 -35.41 4.52 22.53
N GLY A 174 -36.51 4.96 23.14
CA GLY A 174 -36.63 5.35 24.55
C GLY A 174 -37.39 4.33 25.38
N GLU A 175 -37.65 4.65 26.65
CA GLU A 175 -38.43 3.78 27.54
C GLU A 175 -39.93 3.80 27.23
N GLY A 176 -40.60 2.69 27.53
CA GLY A 176 -42.04 2.52 27.34
C GLY A 176 -42.46 2.40 25.87
N GLY A 177 -41.57 1.90 25.00
CA GLY A 177 -41.85 1.71 23.57
C GLY A 177 -41.84 3.00 22.74
N ARG A 178 -41.34 4.12 23.29
CA ARG A 178 -41.24 5.39 22.56
C ARG A 178 -40.12 5.32 21.54
N VAL A 179 -40.41 5.67 20.29
CA VAL A 179 -39.39 5.77 19.23
C VAL A 179 -39.50 7.12 18.54
N ARG A 180 -38.34 7.71 18.25
CA ARG A 180 -38.20 8.90 17.41
C ARG A 180 -37.53 8.47 16.12
N ILE A 181 -38.18 8.71 14.99
CA ILE A 181 -37.65 8.43 13.64
C ILE A 181 -37.48 9.76 12.91
N LEU A 182 -36.32 9.94 12.29
CA LEU A 182 -35.99 11.04 11.42
C LEU A 182 -35.82 10.49 10.00
N ASP A 183 -36.81 10.74 9.15
CA ASP A 183 -36.81 10.39 7.74
C ASP A 183 -35.90 11.33 6.94
N LEU A 184 -35.00 10.77 6.15
CA LEU A 184 -34.12 11.46 5.23
C LEU A 184 -34.39 10.97 3.81
N LYS A 185 -34.22 11.86 2.83
CA LYS A 185 -34.29 11.52 1.42
C LYS A 185 -32.90 11.15 0.89
N PRO A 186 -32.68 9.91 0.44
CA PRO A 186 -31.44 9.51 -0.22
C PRO A 186 -31.16 10.33 -1.47
N GLY A 187 -29.89 10.62 -1.76
CA GLY A 187 -29.49 11.37 -2.97
C GLY A 187 -29.92 12.85 -3.01
N GLU A 188 -30.45 13.40 -1.93
CA GLU A 188 -30.92 14.79 -1.83
C GLU A 188 -30.28 15.54 -0.66
N VAL A 189 -30.45 16.86 -0.65
CA VAL A 189 -30.16 17.70 0.52
C VAL A 189 -31.26 17.54 1.56
N ASN A 190 -30.87 17.26 2.79
CA ASN A 190 -31.74 17.10 3.95
C ASN A 190 -31.33 18.11 5.01
N ILE A 191 -32.26 18.94 5.46
CA ILE A 191 -31.97 20.02 6.40
C ILE A 191 -32.66 19.78 7.74
N ILE A 192 -31.90 19.91 8.83
CA ILE A 192 -32.43 19.91 10.20
C ILE A 192 -32.07 21.23 10.85
N THR A 193 -33.07 22.06 11.09
CA THR A 193 -32.91 23.41 11.67
C THR A 193 -33.48 23.51 13.08
N GLY A 194 -33.01 24.47 13.88
CA GLY A 194 -33.64 24.76 15.17
C GLY A 194 -32.78 25.54 16.17
N ALA A 195 -33.39 25.94 17.27
CA ALA A 195 -32.76 26.73 18.33
C ALA A 195 -31.59 25.99 18.99
N SER A 196 -30.66 26.73 19.61
CA SER A 196 -29.56 26.13 20.36
C SER A 196 -30.06 25.24 21.52
N GLY A 197 -29.33 24.17 21.83
CA GLY A 197 -29.68 23.23 22.91
C GLY A 197 -30.69 22.12 22.54
N THR A 198 -31.27 22.12 21.34
CA THR A 198 -32.25 21.09 20.90
C THR A 198 -31.65 19.74 20.50
N GLY A 199 -30.32 19.58 20.61
CA GLY A 199 -29.63 18.31 20.38
C GLY A 199 -29.21 18.05 18.93
N LYS A 200 -29.38 18.99 17.99
CA LYS A 200 -29.02 18.84 16.56
C LYS A 200 -27.62 18.32 16.30
N SER A 201 -26.58 18.90 16.90
CA SER A 201 -25.19 18.44 16.74
C SER A 201 -24.95 17.01 17.27
N THR A 202 -25.92 16.40 17.94
CA THR A 202 -25.87 14.99 18.34
C THR A 202 -26.09 14.03 17.17
N LEU A 203 -26.64 14.51 16.03
CA LEU A 203 -26.94 13.66 14.88
C LEU A 203 -25.68 13.09 14.23
N ILE A 204 -24.67 13.91 13.93
CA ILE A 204 -23.38 13.42 13.41
C ILE A 204 -22.77 12.41 14.39
N LYS A 205 -22.82 12.70 15.70
CA LYS A 205 -22.33 11.80 16.75
C LYS A 205 -23.12 10.49 16.84
N ALA A 206 -24.42 10.51 16.57
CA ALA A 206 -25.26 9.32 16.49
C ALA A 206 -24.89 8.44 15.30
N ILE A 207 -24.67 9.06 14.13
CA ILE A 207 -24.22 8.35 12.94
C ILE A 207 -22.84 7.72 13.20
N ASP A 208 -21.90 8.52 13.70
CA ASP A 208 -20.55 8.09 14.05
C ASP A 208 -20.55 6.93 15.06
N TYR A 209 -21.40 7.04 16.10
CA TYR A 209 -21.54 6.00 17.10
C TYR A 209 -22.01 4.67 16.48
N CYS A 210 -23.01 4.72 15.59
CA CYS A 210 -23.52 3.54 14.87
C CYS A 210 -22.52 2.95 13.88
N LEU A 211 -21.54 3.71 13.41
CA LEU A 211 -20.39 3.21 12.62
C LEU A 211 -19.26 2.61 13.49
N GLY A 212 -19.53 2.36 14.78
CA GLY A 212 -18.64 1.61 15.66
C GLY A 212 -17.63 2.45 16.44
N SER A 213 -17.88 3.75 16.67
CA SER A 213 -17.03 4.56 17.53
C SER A 213 -16.76 3.91 18.90
N SER A 214 -15.54 4.03 19.44
CA SER A 214 -15.18 3.40 20.72
C SER A 214 -15.88 4.07 21.90
N LYS A 215 -16.18 5.36 21.80
CA LYS A 215 -16.82 6.19 22.84
C LYS A 215 -18.21 6.63 22.39
N CYS A 216 -19.14 6.74 23.34
CA CYS A 216 -20.45 7.35 23.11
C CYS A 216 -20.41 8.84 23.45
N GLU A 217 -20.44 9.70 22.44
CA GLU A 217 -20.36 11.16 22.60
C GLU A 217 -21.72 11.86 22.54
N LEU A 218 -22.81 11.09 22.60
CA LEU A 218 -24.16 11.65 22.58
C LEU A 218 -24.38 12.60 23.76
N ALA A 219 -25.17 13.66 23.53
CA ALA A 219 -25.49 14.63 24.56
C ALA A 219 -26.18 13.98 25.77
N ALA A 220 -25.96 14.54 26.97
CA ALA A 220 -26.48 13.97 28.22
C ALA A 220 -28.00 13.80 28.20
N HIS A 221 -28.75 14.73 27.58
CA HIS A 221 -30.20 14.60 27.39
C HIS A 221 -30.56 13.33 26.61
N VAL A 222 -29.90 13.10 25.47
CA VAL A 222 -30.12 11.89 24.66
C VAL A 222 -29.79 10.63 25.47
N LYS A 223 -28.67 10.61 26.21
CA LYS A 223 -28.29 9.47 27.05
C LYS A 223 -29.31 9.16 28.16
N ARG A 224 -29.90 10.18 28.78
CA ARG A 224 -30.88 10.02 29.87
C ARG A 224 -32.25 9.53 29.41
N HIS A 225 -32.57 9.73 28.13
CA HIS A 225 -33.94 9.50 27.64
C HIS A 225 -34.01 8.41 26.57
N SER A 226 -32.88 8.03 25.96
CA SER A 226 -32.81 6.98 24.95
C SER A 226 -32.01 5.76 25.44
N VAL A 227 -32.50 4.59 25.09
CA VAL A 227 -31.91 3.28 25.37
C VAL A 227 -31.03 2.80 24.21
N ALA A 228 -31.44 3.07 22.97
CA ALA A 228 -30.68 2.73 21.77
C ALA A 228 -30.79 3.81 20.68
N VAL A 229 -29.83 3.81 19.77
CA VAL A 229 -29.82 4.61 18.55
C VAL A 229 -29.48 3.71 17.37
N GLY A 230 -30.06 3.98 16.19
CA GLY A 230 -29.74 3.24 14.99
C GLY A 230 -29.94 4.04 13.71
N LEU A 231 -29.41 3.48 12.63
CA LEU A 231 -29.45 4.00 11.28
C LEU A 231 -30.02 2.94 10.35
N LYS A 232 -30.82 3.36 9.38
CA LYS A 232 -31.19 2.55 8.23
C LYS A 232 -30.46 3.07 6.99
N TRP A 233 -29.64 2.21 6.41
CA TRP A 233 -28.85 2.44 5.21
C TRP A 233 -29.54 1.83 3.99
N VAL A 234 -29.42 2.49 2.84
CA VAL A 234 -29.98 2.04 1.56
C VAL A 234 -28.96 2.16 0.42
N MET A 235 -28.95 1.18 -0.47
CA MET A 235 -28.12 1.13 -1.68
C MET A 235 -28.88 0.32 -2.76
N GLY A 236 -29.56 1.01 -3.67
CA GLY A 236 -30.55 0.36 -4.54
C GLY A 236 -31.63 -0.32 -3.69
N ASP A 237 -31.91 -1.60 -3.97
CA ASP A 237 -32.85 -2.40 -3.18
C ASP A 237 -32.25 -2.97 -1.89
N ALA A 238 -30.92 -2.88 -1.72
CA ALA A 238 -30.25 -3.39 -0.53
C ALA A 238 -30.43 -2.42 0.64
N GLN A 239 -30.78 -2.96 1.80
CA GLN A 239 -30.94 -2.22 3.04
C GLN A 239 -30.07 -2.82 4.15
N MET A 240 -29.60 -1.99 5.06
CA MET A 240 -28.85 -2.41 6.25
C MET A 240 -29.26 -1.57 7.46
N ILE A 241 -29.47 -2.21 8.60
CA ILE A 241 -29.67 -1.50 9.88
C ILE A 241 -28.41 -1.66 10.73
N THR A 242 -27.90 -0.54 11.24
CA THR A 242 -26.81 -0.49 12.22
C THR A 242 -27.31 0.22 13.46
N ALA A 243 -27.31 -0.43 14.61
CA ALA A 243 -27.82 0.14 15.85
C ALA A 243 -26.95 -0.22 17.05
N ARG A 244 -27.00 0.61 18.09
CA ARG A 244 -26.21 0.44 19.32
C ARG A 244 -26.98 0.83 20.55
N LEU A 245 -26.70 0.12 21.64
CA LEU A 245 -27.16 0.51 22.97
C LEU A 245 -26.44 1.78 23.41
N ILE A 246 -27.20 2.73 23.94
CA ILE A 246 -26.67 3.94 24.54
C ILE A 246 -26.32 3.64 26.00
N PRO A 247 -25.06 3.84 26.43
CA PRO A 247 -24.67 3.65 27.82
C PRO A 247 -25.32 4.71 28.73
N PRO A 248 -25.60 4.38 30.00
CA PRO A 248 -26.08 5.34 30.99
C PRO A 248 -25.11 6.52 31.17
N VAL A 249 -25.61 7.63 31.72
CA VAL A 249 -24.76 8.80 32.01
C VAL A 249 -23.64 8.41 32.98
N GLY A 250 -22.40 8.79 32.67
CA GLY A 250 -21.21 8.42 33.45
C GLY A 250 -20.46 7.20 32.88
N GLN A 251 -21.11 6.37 32.06
CA GLN A 251 -20.43 5.32 31.29
C GLN A 251 -20.12 5.82 29.87
N THR A 252 -18.90 5.55 29.42
CA THR A 252 -18.41 6.05 28.12
C THR A 252 -18.53 5.04 26.99
N THR A 253 -18.73 3.75 27.30
CA THR A 253 -18.67 2.66 26.32
C THR A 253 -19.84 1.68 26.48
N SER A 254 -20.27 1.12 25.36
CA SER A 254 -21.17 -0.05 25.30
C SER A 254 -20.66 -0.95 24.18
N THR A 255 -20.41 -2.22 24.49
CA THR A 255 -19.83 -3.20 23.56
C THR A 255 -20.85 -3.85 22.65
N ARG A 256 -22.15 -3.64 22.89
CA ARG A 256 -23.25 -4.31 22.21
C ARG A 256 -23.75 -3.47 21.03
N MET A 257 -23.73 -4.08 19.86
CA MET A 257 -24.16 -3.52 18.58
C MET A 257 -25.12 -4.48 17.90
N PHE A 258 -25.91 -3.99 16.96
CA PHE A 258 -26.87 -4.76 16.18
C PHE A 258 -26.67 -4.41 14.71
N VAL A 259 -26.47 -5.43 13.87
CA VAL A 259 -26.30 -5.27 12.43
C VAL A 259 -27.16 -6.29 11.68
N SER A 260 -27.94 -5.81 10.72
CA SER A 260 -28.74 -6.68 9.85
C SER A 260 -28.74 -6.13 8.43
N ASN A 261 -28.86 -7.00 7.44
CA ASN A 261 -29.02 -6.64 6.04
C ASN A 261 -30.21 -7.39 5.42
N GLY A 262 -30.76 -6.85 4.34
CA GLY A 262 -31.91 -7.44 3.68
C GLY A 262 -32.54 -6.49 2.67
N ARG A 263 -33.78 -6.80 2.31
CA ARG A 263 -34.69 -5.92 1.57
C ARG A 263 -35.85 -5.57 2.49
N ASP A 264 -36.37 -4.36 2.37
CA ASP A 264 -37.54 -3.89 3.14
C ASP A 264 -37.44 -4.14 4.66
N LEU A 265 -36.27 -3.82 5.24
CA LEU A 265 -36.04 -3.97 6.67
C LEU A 265 -36.93 -2.98 7.46
N PRO A 266 -37.78 -3.45 8.38
CA PRO A 266 -38.59 -2.58 9.23
C PRO A 266 -37.70 -1.88 10.26
N ILE A 267 -38.08 -0.66 10.66
CA ILE A 267 -37.40 0.08 11.73
C ILE A 267 -37.89 -0.48 13.07
N PRO A 268 -36.98 -0.97 13.95
CA PRO A 268 -37.36 -1.52 15.25
C PRO A 268 -37.97 -0.45 16.17
N CYS A 269 -39.07 -0.81 16.82
CA CYS A 269 -39.74 -0.01 17.83
C CYS A 269 -39.28 -0.32 19.26
N THR A 270 -38.73 -1.52 19.49
CA THR A 270 -38.20 -1.91 20.80
C THR A 270 -36.80 -2.53 20.69
N LEU A 271 -36.15 -2.74 21.85
CA LEU A 271 -34.84 -3.39 21.90
C LEU A 271 -34.89 -4.85 21.46
N GLU A 272 -35.99 -5.55 21.71
CA GLU A 272 -36.17 -6.97 21.39
C GLU A 272 -36.31 -7.20 19.89
N GLU A 273 -36.81 -6.21 19.15
CA GLU A 273 -36.95 -6.23 17.70
C GLU A 273 -35.62 -6.01 16.96
N LEU A 274 -34.57 -5.54 17.66
CA LEU A 274 -33.25 -5.37 17.07
C LEU A 274 -32.60 -6.73 16.76
N GLN A 275 -32.42 -7.00 15.48
CA GLN A 275 -31.80 -8.23 14.99
C GLN A 275 -30.27 -8.12 14.87
N GLY A 276 -29.59 -9.28 14.85
CA GLY A 276 -28.16 -9.35 14.56
C GLY A 276 -27.27 -8.77 15.67
N ALA A 277 -27.61 -9.06 16.92
CA ALA A 277 -26.80 -8.71 18.09
C ALA A 277 -25.35 -9.22 17.93
N THR A 278 -24.39 -8.32 18.12
CA THR A 278 -22.97 -8.58 17.87
C THR A 278 -22.07 -7.68 18.72
N THR A 279 -20.76 -7.91 18.66
CA THR A 279 -19.75 -7.05 19.27
C THR A 279 -19.41 -5.87 18.35
N ILE A 280 -18.80 -4.80 18.89
CA ILE A 280 -18.33 -3.66 18.06
C ILE A 280 -17.40 -4.15 16.93
N ALA A 281 -16.47 -5.05 17.22
CA ALA A 281 -15.50 -5.53 16.23
C ALA A 281 -16.18 -6.29 15.08
N ALA A 282 -17.08 -7.22 15.40
CA ALA A 282 -17.82 -7.97 14.39
C ALA A 282 -18.84 -7.10 13.64
N GLY A 283 -19.45 -6.12 14.31
CA GLY A 283 -20.31 -5.10 13.68
C GLY A 283 -19.56 -4.21 12.70
N LYS A 284 -18.37 -3.71 13.06
CA LYS A 284 -17.49 -2.99 12.13
C LYS A 284 -17.14 -3.82 10.91
N ALA A 285 -16.70 -5.07 11.12
CA ALA A 285 -16.37 -5.96 10.02
C ALA A 285 -17.57 -6.24 9.10
N PHE A 286 -18.79 -6.25 9.64
CA PHE A 286 -20.01 -6.35 8.84
C PHE A 286 -20.26 -5.10 8.00
N ILE A 287 -20.14 -3.91 8.58
CA ILE A 287 -20.33 -2.64 7.87
C ILE A 287 -19.22 -2.45 6.82
N GLU A 288 -17.98 -2.77 7.15
CA GLU A 288 -16.84 -2.75 6.23
C GLU A 288 -17.13 -3.59 5.00
N ARG A 289 -17.57 -4.85 5.17
CA ARG A 289 -17.98 -5.70 4.04
C ARG A 289 -19.14 -5.11 3.24
N ALA A 290 -20.14 -4.52 3.92
CA ALA A 290 -21.26 -3.89 3.23
C ALA A 290 -20.83 -2.68 2.39
N PHE A 291 -19.89 -1.87 2.90
CA PHE A 291 -19.35 -0.71 2.21
C PHE A 291 -18.29 -1.06 1.14
N GLY A 292 -17.83 -2.32 1.10
CA GLY A 292 -16.74 -2.75 0.22
C GLY A 292 -15.35 -2.42 0.74
N ILE A 293 -15.20 -2.19 2.05
CA ILE A 293 -13.91 -2.00 2.71
C ILE A 293 -13.30 -3.38 2.99
N GLY A 294 -12.08 -3.57 2.48
CA GLY A 294 -11.35 -4.83 2.49
C GLY A 294 -11.03 -5.37 3.88
N GLY A 295 -11.60 -6.51 4.21
CA GLY A 295 -11.39 -7.19 5.48
C GLY A 295 -10.06 -7.92 5.53
N LEU A 296 -8.99 -7.24 5.95
CA LEU A 296 -7.77 -7.94 6.37
C LEU A 296 -8.10 -8.80 7.62
N PRO A 297 -7.79 -10.11 7.63
CA PRO A 297 -8.08 -10.97 8.79
C PRO A 297 -7.32 -10.49 10.04
N GLU A 298 -8.03 -10.44 11.18
CA GLU A 298 -7.55 -9.94 12.48
C GLU A 298 -6.45 -10.78 13.13
N SER A 299 -6.10 -11.94 12.56
CA SER A 299 -5.34 -12.99 13.22
C SER A 299 -3.83 -12.74 13.36
N SER A 300 -3.37 -11.49 13.28
CA SER A 300 -1.93 -11.20 13.43
C SER A 300 -1.61 -10.36 14.64
N ASN A 301 -0.74 -10.92 15.48
CA ASN A 301 -0.13 -10.27 16.65
C ASN A 301 0.93 -9.21 16.28
N ASP A 302 1.04 -8.77 15.01
CA ASP A 302 1.98 -7.73 14.61
C ASP A 302 1.35 -6.33 14.78
N PRO A 303 1.82 -5.49 15.72
CA PRO A 303 1.31 -4.13 15.90
C PRO A 303 1.52 -3.23 14.67
N THR A 304 2.47 -3.55 13.77
CA THR A 304 2.64 -2.82 12.51
C THR A 304 1.58 -3.18 11.45
N ALA A 305 0.94 -4.35 11.57
CA ALA A 305 -0.16 -4.75 10.70
C ALA A 305 -1.49 -4.06 11.05
N ARG A 306 -1.58 -3.45 12.25
CA ARG A 306 -2.74 -2.63 12.64
C ARG A 306 -2.72 -1.22 12.05
N LYS A 307 -1.55 -0.70 11.68
CA LYS A 307 -1.35 0.66 11.17
C LYS A 307 -1.90 0.85 9.75
N TRP A 308 -1.73 -0.15 8.89
CA TRP A 308 -2.29 -0.21 7.55
C TRP A 308 -3.51 -1.13 7.54
N ARG A 309 -4.63 -0.71 8.13
CA ARG A 309 -5.92 -1.43 8.00
C ARG A 309 -7.03 -0.43 7.71
N PRO A 310 -7.47 -0.29 6.45
CA PRO A 310 -8.67 0.47 6.13
C PRO A 310 -9.84 -0.04 6.98
N SER A 311 -10.61 0.89 7.53
CA SER A 311 -11.76 0.57 8.36
C SER A 311 -12.87 1.57 8.09
N VAL A 312 -14.10 1.21 8.48
CA VAL A 312 -15.23 2.14 8.41
C VAL A 312 -14.98 3.43 9.20
N ARG A 313 -14.09 3.39 10.20
CA ARG A 313 -13.69 4.58 10.99
C ARG A 313 -12.88 5.58 10.20
N HIS A 314 -12.14 5.15 9.19
CA HIS A 314 -11.37 6.07 8.36
C HIS A 314 -12.26 6.70 7.27
N ALA A 315 -13.33 6.00 6.88
CA ALA A 315 -14.30 6.53 5.92
C ALA A 315 -15.06 7.77 6.46
N THR A 316 -15.19 7.91 7.78
CA THR A 316 -15.90 9.05 8.40
C THR A 316 -15.22 10.40 8.11
N ALA A 317 -13.90 10.41 7.89
CA ALA A 317 -13.13 11.60 7.50
C ALA A 317 -13.63 12.23 6.18
N TYR A 318 -14.26 11.42 5.32
CA TYR A 318 -14.82 11.85 4.03
C TYR A 318 -16.33 12.06 4.07
N MET A 319 -16.97 11.87 5.23
CA MET A 319 -18.41 11.95 5.41
C MET A 319 -18.82 13.10 6.34
N PHE A 320 -17.99 13.43 7.33
CA PHE A 320 -18.37 14.38 8.37
C PHE A 320 -17.55 15.66 8.29
N VAL A 321 -18.27 16.77 8.36
CA VAL A 321 -17.72 18.12 8.39
C VAL A 321 -18.38 18.81 9.60
N PRO A 322 -18.00 18.41 10.84
CA PRO A 322 -18.58 18.97 12.05
C PRO A 322 -18.11 20.42 12.23
N LYS A 323 -18.74 21.12 13.18
CA LYS A 323 -18.47 22.55 13.41
C LYS A 323 -16.98 22.84 13.58
N ASP A 324 -16.26 22.03 14.34
CA ASP A 324 -14.83 22.15 14.65
C ASP A 324 -13.89 21.90 13.48
N VAL A 325 -14.39 21.36 12.37
CA VAL A 325 -13.66 21.23 11.10
C VAL A 325 -13.98 22.39 10.17
N ILE A 326 -15.22 22.88 10.11
CA ILE A 326 -15.69 23.89 9.14
C ILE A 326 -14.90 25.20 9.16
N TYR A 327 -14.39 25.61 10.33
CA TYR A 327 -13.59 26.83 10.49
C TYR A 327 -12.17 26.53 10.95
N ASN A 328 -11.69 25.30 10.76
CA ASN A 328 -10.39 24.89 11.26
C ASN A 328 -9.26 25.39 10.36
N GLU A 329 -8.35 26.18 10.91
CA GLU A 329 -7.23 26.75 10.16
C GLU A 329 -6.10 25.73 9.90
N THR A 330 -6.18 24.54 10.52
CA THR A 330 -5.09 23.55 10.53
C THR A 330 -5.50 22.16 10.03
N ALA A 331 -6.70 21.69 10.37
CA ALA A 331 -7.15 20.34 10.06
C ALA A 331 -8.18 20.34 8.93
N LEU A 332 -7.83 19.74 7.79
CA LEU A 332 -8.67 19.71 6.58
C LEU A 332 -9.90 18.81 6.67
N LEU A 333 -9.76 17.67 7.34
CA LEU A 333 -10.76 16.61 7.40
C LEU A 333 -10.98 16.16 8.84
N HIS A 334 -12.16 15.62 9.11
CA HIS A 334 -12.51 15.09 10.42
C HIS A 334 -11.52 14.00 10.87
N GLY A 335 -11.01 14.14 12.11
CA GLY A 335 -10.05 13.21 12.72
C GLY A 335 -8.57 13.54 12.45
N LEU A 336 -8.26 14.49 11.55
CA LEU A 336 -6.87 14.90 11.30
C LEU A 336 -6.27 15.81 12.38
N ASP A 337 -7.10 16.39 13.22
CA ASP A 337 -6.72 17.15 14.43
C ASP A 337 -6.30 16.24 15.60
N GLN A 338 -6.62 14.94 15.52
CA GLN A 338 -6.31 13.96 16.56
C GLN A 338 -5.10 13.11 16.16
N ALA A 339 -3.97 13.26 16.86
CA ALA A 339 -2.71 12.58 16.50
C ALA A 339 -2.83 11.06 16.34
N ASP A 340 -3.64 10.41 17.18
CA ASP A 340 -3.86 8.95 17.15
C ASP A 340 -4.68 8.49 15.94
N GLU A 341 -5.63 9.31 15.48
CA GLU A 341 -6.50 8.99 14.33
C GLU A 341 -5.87 9.43 13.01
N ALA A 342 -5.26 10.62 12.99
CA ALA A 342 -4.63 11.24 11.83
C ALA A 342 -3.64 10.32 11.14
N LEU A 343 -2.77 9.63 11.89
CA LEU A 343 -1.79 8.71 11.32
C LEU A 343 -2.46 7.62 10.48
N ASN A 344 -3.52 7.00 11.00
CA ASN A 344 -4.22 5.89 10.34
C ASN A 344 -5.06 6.38 9.15
N ILE A 345 -5.66 7.57 9.24
CA ILE A 345 -6.39 8.21 8.13
C ILE A 345 -5.42 8.51 6.97
N ILE A 346 -4.28 9.15 7.25
CA ILE A 346 -3.26 9.49 6.24
C ILE A 346 -2.69 8.21 5.58
N GLU A 347 -2.42 7.18 6.38
CA GLU A 347 -1.87 5.92 5.89
C GLU A 347 -2.87 5.16 4.98
N THR A 348 -4.17 5.25 5.28
CA THR A 348 -5.23 4.55 4.52
C THR A 348 -5.90 5.39 3.43
N MET A 349 -5.62 6.70 3.34
CA MET A 349 -6.16 7.57 2.29
C MET A 349 -5.90 7.07 0.86
N PRO A 350 -4.70 6.56 0.48
CA PRO A 350 -4.47 6.00 -0.84
C PRO A 350 -5.40 4.83 -1.21
N TYR A 351 -5.89 4.08 -0.22
CA TYR A 351 -6.85 3.00 -0.44
C TYR A 351 -8.22 3.57 -0.83
N PHE A 352 -8.73 4.56 -0.09
CA PHE A 352 -10.01 5.21 -0.41
C PHE A 352 -9.95 6.02 -1.71
N LEU A 353 -8.78 6.57 -2.06
CA LEU A 353 -8.53 7.22 -3.34
C LEU A 353 -8.38 6.23 -4.52
N GLY A 354 -8.48 4.91 -4.29
CA GLY A 354 -8.36 3.90 -5.35
C GLY A 354 -6.94 3.72 -5.90
N ALA A 355 -5.92 4.30 -5.26
CA ALA A 355 -4.53 4.14 -5.65
C ALA A 355 -3.89 2.84 -5.13
N VAL A 356 -4.51 2.21 -4.12
CA VAL A 356 -4.09 0.92 -3.56
C VAL A 356 -5.31 0.03 -3.38
N ASN A 357 -5.21 -1.24 -3.80
CA ASN A 357 -6.24 -2.25 -3.57
C ASN A 357 -5.79 -3.27 -2.52
N GLU A 358 -6.72 -4.10 -2.03
CA GLU A 358 -6.46 -5.14 -1.00
C GLU A 358 -5.31 -6.09 -1.33
N ASN A 359 -5.15 -6.45 -2.60
CA ASN A 359 -4.09 -7.36 -3.04
C ASN A 359 -2.73 -6.72 -2.90
N THR A 360 -2.58 -5.44 -3.30
CA THR A 360 -1.35 -4.67 -3.11
C THR A 360 -0.94 -4.65 -1.64
N VAL A 361 -1.89 -4.56 -0.73
CA VAL A 361 -1.65 -4.61 0.74
C VAL A 361 -1.12 -5.95 1.19
N LEU A 362 -1.80 -7.02 0.79
CA LEU A 362 -1.44 -8.38 1.17
C LEU A 362 -0.05 -8.72 0.64
N GLN A 363 0.28 -8.22 -0.56
CA GLN A 363 1.58 -8.34 -1.19
C GLN A 363 2.64 -7.52 -0.43
N GLU A 364 2.38 -6.23 -0.11
CA GLU A 364 3.29 -5.38 0.69
C GLU A 364 3.58 -6.00 2.07
N ARG A 365 2.56 -6.59 2.69
CA ARG A 365 2.67 -7.32 3.95
C ARG A 365 3.50 -8.58 3.81
N ARG A 366 3.21 -9.42 2.82
CA ARG A 366 3.95 -10.65 2.55
C ARG A 366 5.42 -10.35 2.26
N LEU A 367 5.70 -9.27 1.53
CA LEU A 367 7.05 -8.78 1.29
C LEU A 367 7.76 -8.43 2.60
N ARG A 368 7.08 -7.70 3.50
CA ARG A 368 7.62 -7.37 4.83
C ARG A 368 7.92 -8.62 5.66
N ASP A 369 7.01 -9.59 5.68
CA ASP A 369 7.17 -10.84 6.42
C ASP A 369 8.31 -11.70 5.86
N LEU A 370 8.43 -11.78 4.53
CA LEU A 370 9.52 -12.49 3.86
C LEU A 370 10.88 -11.82 4.11
N ARG A 371 10.96 -10.48 4.07
CA ARG A 371 12.18 -9.73 4.42
C ARG A 371 12.63 -10.02 5.86
N LYS A 372 11.70 -9.98 6.83
CA LYS A 372 11.99 -10.37 8.22
C LYS A 372 12.48 -11.82 8.33
N LYS A 373 11.86 -12.73 7.57
CA LYS A 373 12.25 -14.14 7.56
C LYS A 373 13.65 -14.33 6.98
N LEU A 374 13.96 -13.69 5.84
CA LEU A 374 15.28 -13.71 5.21
C LEU A 374 16.36 -13.22 6.18
N GLU A 375 16.13 -12.07 6.81
CA GLU A 375 17.07 -11.51 7.80
C GLU A 375 17.34 -12.49 8.96
N SER A 376 16.30 -13.17 9.45
CA SER A 376 16.44 -14.16 10.51
C SER A 376 17.25 -15.40 10.10
N GLU A 377 17.06 -15.89 8.87
CA GLU A 377 17.74 -17.08 8.35
C GLU A 377 19.19 -16.76 7.94
N GLU A 378 19.44 -15.59 7.35
CA GLU A 378 20.79 -15.09 7.08
C GLU A 378 21.61 -14.98 8.38
N ARG A 379 20.98 -14.51 9.46
CA ARG A 379 21.61 -14.47 10.78
C ARG A 379 21.94 -15.87 11.31
N LYS A 380 21.06 -16.87 11.13
CA LYS A 380 21.32 -18.27 11.54
C LYS A 380 22.46 -18.89 10.73
N LEU A 381 22.48 -18.71 9.41
CA LEU A 381 23.54 -19.24 8.55
C LEU A 381 24.89 -18.58 8.81
N LYS A 382 24.91 -17.27 9.10
CA LYS A 382 26.12 -16.57 9.52
C LYS A 382 26.67 -17.14 10.84
N ASN A 383 25.78 -17.46 11.79
CA ASN A 383 26.18 -18.09 13.05
C ASN A 383 26.71 -19.52 12.84
N GLN A 384 26.06 -20.33 11.99
CA GLN A 384 26.49 -21.71 11.67
C GLN A 384 27.81 -21.76 10.88
N ARG A 385 28.05 -20.84 9.95
CA ARG A 385 29.32 -20.75 9.22
C ARG A 385 30.48 -20.32 10.12
N GLY A 386 30.20 -19.53 11.18
CA GLY A 386 31.17 -19.25 12.24
C GLY A 386 31.62 -20.52 12.99
N THR A 387 30.72 -21.49 13.13
CA THR A 387 30.92 -22.73 13.90
C THR A 387 31.92 -23.72 13.25
N SER A 388 32.07 -23.77 11.92
CA SER A 388 33.07 -24.64 11.25
C SER A 388 34.52 -24.14 11.44
N SER A 389 34.74 -22.82 11.45
CA SER A 389 36.02 -22.22 11.86
C SER A 389 36.41 -22.66 13.27
N ASP A 390 35.42 -22.77 14.14
CA ASP A 390 35.61 -23.09 15.54
C ASP A 390 35.88 -24.60 15.73
N TYR A 391 35.20 -25.48 14.97
CA TYR A 391 35.49 -26.92 14.97
C TYR A 391 36.97 -27.22 14.70
N LYS A 392 37.53 -26.70 13.59
CA LYS A 392 38.94 -26.93 13.25
C LYS A 392 39.89 -26.36 14.33
N LYS A 393 39.60 -25.19 14.90
CA LYS A 393 40.42 -24.59 15.98
C LYS A 393 40.36 -25.41 17.26
N PHE A 394 39.18 -25.86 17.68
CA PHE A 394 39.00 -26.64 18.90
C PHE A 394 39.55 -28.06 18.75
N ALA A 395 39.35 -28.71 17.60
CA ALA A 395 39.95 -30.00 17.28
C ALA A 395 41.49 -29.91 17.27
N MET A 396 42.06 -28.91 16.60
CA MET A 396 43.51 -28.71 16.58
C MET A 396 44.07 -28.45 17.98
N ARG A 397 43.37 -27.69 18.81
CA ARG A 397 43.77 -27.44 20.20
C ARG A 397 43.81 -28.72 21.04
N LEU A 398 42.78 -29.57 20.93
CA LEU A 398 42.74 -30.85 21.64
C LEU A 398 43.84 -31.82 21.17
N LEU A 399 44.18 -31.80 19.88
CA LEU A 399 45.26 -32.61 19.31
C LEU A 399 46.66 -32.09 19.68
N LEU A 400 46.87 -30.77 19.71
CA LEU A 400 48.13 -30.18 20.17
C LEU A 400 48.35 -30.41 21.68
N ASP A 401 47.28 -30.30 22.47
CA ASP A 401 47.28 -30.70 23.88
C ASP A 401 47.68 -32.19 24.00
N ALA A 402 47.10 -33.09 23.19
CA ALA A 402 47.46 -34.52 23.18
C ALA A 402 48.93 -34.77 22.75
N HIS A 403 49.42 -34.04 21.74
CA HIS A 403 50.80 -34.13 21.25
C HIS A 403 51.82 -33.72 22.32
N HIS A 404 51.54 -32.66 23.07
CA HIS A 404 52.43 -32.15 24.12
C HIS A 404 52.70 -33.18 25.22
N TYR A 405 51.75 -34.08 25.47
CA TYR A 405 51.90 -35.18 26.44
C TYR A 405 52.29 -36.52 25.78
N GLY A 406 52.67 -36.51 24.49
CA GLY A 406 53.15 -37.69 23.77
C GLY A 406 52.08 -38.68 23.33
N LEU A 407 50.79 -38.29 23.31
CA LEU A 407 49.67 -39.18 22.97
C LEU A 407 49.38 -39.27 21.46
N CYS A 408 49.88 -38.32 20.67
CA CYS A 408 49.79 -38.36 19.21
C CYS A 408 50.95 -37.61 18.56
N ASP A 409 51.17 -37.85 17.27
CA ASP A 409 52.06 -37.01 16.45
C ASP A 409 51.47 -35.60 16.29
N SER A 410 52.32 -34.62 16.01
CA SER A 410 51.89 -33.23 15.84
C SER A 410 50.93 -33.13 14.65
N PRO A 411 49.70 -32.63 14.85
CA PRO A 411 48.74 -32.50 13.76
C PRO A 411 49.26 -31.48 12.74
N SER A 412 49.09 -31.78 11.45
CA SER A 412 49.45 -30.86 10.36
C SER A 412 48.50 -29.65 10.34
N ASP A 413 49.03 -28.43 10.23
CA ASP A 413 48.24 -27.20 10.08
C ASP A 413 47.32 -27.23 8.83
N THR A 414 47.69 -28.04 7.83
CA THR A 414 46.93 -28.23 6.58
C THR A 414 45.87 -29.33 6.65
N ALA A 415 45.75 -30.04 7.78
CA ALA A 415 44.82 -31.17 7.91
C ALA A 415 43.36 -30.75 7.66
N THR A 416 42.63 -31.61 6.95
CA THR A 416 41.19 -31.46 6.69
C THR A 416 40.37 -31.79 7.95
N GLU A 417 39.13 -31.30 8.05
CA GLU A 417 38.28 -31.57 9.23
C GLU A 417 38.07 -33.09 9.47
N SER A 418 37.99 -33.88 8.40
CA SER A 418 37.87 -35.34 8.48
C SER A 418 39.16 -36.02 8.98
N GLU A 419 40.33 -35.48 8.66
CA GLU A 419 41.62 -35.97 9.17
C GLU A 419 41.81 -35.65 10.67
N LEU A 420 41.35 -34.48 11.11
CA LEU A 420 41.38 -34.08 12.52
C LEU A 420 40.40 -34.92 13.35
N GLU A 421 39.21 -35.21 12.83
CA GLU A 421 38.24 -36.10 13.44
C GLU A 421 38.81 -37.53 13.60
N ALA A 422 39.47 -38.05 12.56
CA ALA A 422 40.14 -39.34 12.62
C ALA A 422 41.30 -39.37 13.64
N ALA A 423 42.02 -38.27 13.82
CA ALA A 423 43.06 -38.15 14.85
C ALA A 423 42.47 -38.14 16.28
N LEU A 424 41.37 -37.43 16.51
CA LEU A 424 40.68 -37.40 17.80
C LEU A 424 40.12 -38.78 18.19
N ILE A 425 39.58 -39.53 17.22
CA ILE A 425 39.10 -40.90 17.43
C ILE A 425 40.25 -41.85 17.83
N ARG A 426 41.45 -41.66 17.26
CA ARG A 426 42.64 -42.46 17.60
C ARG A 426 43.11 -42.22 19.04
N ILE A 427 43.13 -40.97 19.50
CA ILE A 427 43.53 -40.62 20.88
C ILE A 427 42.53 -41.16 21.90
N LYS A 428 41.23 -41.16 21.57
CA LYS A 428 40.19 -41.76 22.42
C LYS A 428 40.47 -43.24 22.74
N ASN A 429 41.27 -43.92 21.92
CA ASN A 429 41.49 -45.37 21.98
C ASN A 429 42.93 -45.78 22.39
N ALA A 430 43.80 -44.84 22.79
CA ALA A 430 45.22 -45.12 23.08
C ALA A 430 45.56 -45.13 24.60
N GLU A 431 46.52 -45.96 25.04
CA GLU A 431 47.04 -45.99 26.42
C GLU A 431 48.32 -45.15 26.60
N PRO A 432 48.55 -44.53 27.79
CA PRO A 432 49.52 -43.44 27.95
C PRO A 432 50.98 -43.90 28.11
N GLY A 433 51.89 -43.34 27.30
CA GLY A 433 53.34 -43.46 27.43
C GLY A 433 54.00 -42.17 27.98
N ALA A 434 55.14 -42.34 28.66
CA ALA A 434 55.83 -41.28 29.40
C ALA A 434 56.63 -40.30 28.50
N GLY A 435 56.37 -39.00 28.63
CA GLY A 435 57.07 -37.92 27.91
C GLY A 435 57.98 -37.08 28.81
N LYS A 436 59.11 -36.61 28.24
CA LYS A 436 60.13 -35.74 28.86
C LYS A 436 59.77 -34.25 28.74
N ASN A 437 60.20 -33.44 29.71
CA ASN A 437 59.98 -31.98 29.76
C ASN A 437 60.84 -31.19 28.74
N PRO A 438 60.34 -30.07 28.16
CA PRO A 438 61.07 -29.22 27.21
C PRO A 438 61.84 -28.04 27.85
N GLU A 439 62.91 -27.60 27.18
CA GLU A 439 63.90 -26.58 27.60
C GLU A 439 63.48 -25.11 27.39
N GLU A 440 64.06 -24.20 28.19
CA GLU A 440 63.76 -22.74 28.27
C GLU A 440 64.10 -21.90 27.01
N THR A 441 64.68 -22.47 25.96
CA THR A 441 65.16 -21.72 24.78
C THR A 441 64.05 -21.24 23.85
N GLU A 442 62.88 -21.89 23.87
CA GLU A 442 61.78 -21.62 22.93
C GLU A 442 61.09 -20.26 23.18
N LEU A 443 60.94 -19.86 24.45
CA LEU A 443 60.22 -18.63 24.83
C LEU A 443 60.90 -17.34 24.31
N SER A 444 62.23 -17.31 24.34
CA SER A 444 63.02 -16.17 23.82
C SER A 444 62.87 -15.99 22.30
N SER A 445 62.69 -17.10 21.56
CA SER A 445 62.48 -17.06 20.12
C SER A 445 61.09 -16.49 19.75
N LEU A 446 60.05 -16.84 20.53
CA LEU A 446 58.67 -16.38 20.31
C LEU A 446 58.52 -14.87 20.55
N TYR A 447 59.18 -14.31 21.58
CA TYR A 447 59.16 -12.86 21.82
C TYR A 447 59.85 -12.07 20.69
N THR A 448 60.94 -12.61 20.14
CA THR A 448 61.64 -11.99 19.00
C THR A 448 60.75 -12.00 17.74
N GLN A 449 60.09 -13.13 17.47
CA GLN A 449 59.16 -13.27 16.35
C GLN A 449 57.96 -12.33 16.47
N ARG A 450 57.39 -12.19 17.67
CA ARG A 450 56.29 -11.25 17.97
C ARG A 450 56.66 -9.80 17.64
N ARG A 451 57.87 -9.38 18.01
CA ARG A 451 58.36 -8.01 17.75
C ARG A 451 58.52 -7.72 16.25
N SER A 452 58.99 -8.70 15.47
CA SER A 452 59.09 -8.58 14.01
C SER A 452 57.70 -8.42 13.36
N LEU A 453 56.75 -9.29 13.72
CA LEU A 453 55.39 -9.27 13.16
C LEU A 453 54.65 -7.94 13.42
N LEU A 454 54.84 -7.35 14.59
CA LEU A 454 54.27 -6.03 14.91
C LEU A 454 54.82 -4.93 13.99
N GLY A 455 56.12 -4.97 13.66
CA GLY A 455 56.73 -4.04 12.71
C GLY A 455 56.19 -4.18 11.29
N ASP A 456 55.99 -5.41 10.84
CA ASP A 456 55.43 -5.71 9.51
C ASP A 456 53.99 -5.23 9.37
N ILE A 457 53.16 -5.47 10.40
CA ILE A 457 51.78 -4.97 10.46
C ILE A 457 51.72 -3.45 10.37
N GLU A 458 52.62 -2.74 11.05
CA GLU A 458 52.66 -1.28 11.00
C GLU A 458 53.03 -0.75 9.60
N ASN A 459 53.95 -1.41 8.90
CA ASN A 459 54.33 -1.07 7.54
C ASN A 459 53.18 -1.28 6.55
N VAL A 460 52.48 -2.41 6.60
CA VAL A 460 51.33 -2.68 5.70
C VAL A 460 50.16 -1.73 6.01
N ARG A 461 49.91 -1.40 7.29
CA ARG A 461 48.90 -0.39 7.68
C ARG A 461 49.20 1.01 7.14
N ARG A 462 50.47 1.38 7.01
CA ARG A 462 50.85 2.67 6.39
C ARG A 462 50.55 2.68 4.90
N LYS A 463 50.87 1.58 4.18
CA LYS A 463 50.58 1.42 2.75
C LYS A 463 49.08 1.42 2.43
N SER A 464 48.27 0.71 3.22
CA SER A 464 46.81 0.69 3.06
C SER A 464 46.19 2.07 3.29
N ARG A 465 46.65 2.81 4.32
CA ARG A 465 46.18 4.20 4.54
C ARG A 465 46.48 5.13 3.36
N ALA A 466 47.66 5.03 2.76
CA ALA A 466 48.00 5.81 1.57
C ALA A 466 47.10 5.44 0.37
N THR A 467 46.91 4.13 0.12
CA THR A 467 46.08 3.60 -0.97
C THR A 467 44.62 4.01 -0.84
N ARG A 468 44.07 3.93 0.37
CA ARG A 468 42.68 4.34 0.67
C ARG A 468 42.46 5.83 0.47
N LYS A 469 43.45 6.67 0.81
CA LYS A 469 43.39 8.11 0.56
C LYS A 469 43.30 8.38 -0.95
N THR A 470 44.14 7.73 -1.76
CA THR A 470 44.09 7.86 -3.22
C THR A 470 42.75 7.38 -3.81
N LEU A 471 42.18 6.29 -3.29
CA LEU A 471 40.85 5.82 -3.70
C LEU A 471 39.74 6.83 -3.35
N GLN A 472 39.83 7.50 -2.21
CA GLN A 472 38.88 8.54 -1.81
C GLN A 472 38.97 9.77 -2.72
N ASP A 473 40.19 10.23 -3.00
CA ASP A 473 40.43 11.35 -3.92
C ASP A 473 39.87 11.06 -5.34
N MET A 474 39.95 9.80 -5.80
CA MET A 474 39.36 9.36 -7.07
C MET A 474 37.83 9.41 -7.09
N VAL A 475 37.15 9.07 -5.98
CA VAL A 475 35.68 9.13 -5.86
C VAL A 475 35.18 10.57 -5.85
N GLU A 476 35.90 11.46 -5.15
CA GLU A 476 35.58 12.89 -5.14
C GLU A 476 35.75 13.52 -6.53
N PHE A 477 36.80 13.13 -7.26
CA PHE A 477 37.03 13.54 -8.64
C PHE A 477 35.93 13.02 -9.60
N GLU A 478 35.55 11.74 -9.52
CA GLU A 478 34.46 11.15 -10.32
C GLU A 478 33.14 11.92 -10.09
N GLY A 479 32.82 12.25 -8.84
CA GLY A 479 31.64 13.03 -8.49
C GLY A 479 31.65 14.48 -9.02
N ALA A 480 32.83 15.07 -9.23
CA ALA A 480 32.97 16.40 -9.83
C ALA A 480 32.83 16.35 -11.37
N VAL A 481 33.43 15.35 -12.01
CA VAL A 481 33.37 15.13 -13.47
C VAL A 481 31.96 14.76 -13.91
N ARG A 482 31.26 13.88 -13.17
CA ARG A 482 29.86 13.52 -13.43
C ARG A 482 28.92 14.73 -13.44
N ARG A 483 29.10 15.65 -12.49
CA ARG A 483 28.32 16.90 -12.43
C ARG A 483 28.59 17.84 -13.62
N GLN A 484 29.79 17.83 -14.19
CA GLN A 484 30.10 18.57 -15.42
C GLN A 484 29.50 17.89 -16.65
N TYR A 485 29.56 16.56 -16.72
CA TYR A 485 28.97 15.76 -17.78
C TYR A 485 27.44 15.93 -17.86
N GLU A 486 26.74 15.82 -16.72
CA GLU A 486 25.27 15.98 -16.65
C GLU A 486 24.82 17.37 -17.15
N LYS A 487 25.59 18.42 -16.89
CA LYS A 487 25.31 19.78 -17.40
C LYS A 487 25.50 19.89 -18.91
N LEU A 488 26.51 19.21 -19.46
CA LEU A 488 26.77 19.20 -20.90
C LEU A 488 25.72 18.36 -21.64
N LYS A 489 25.27 17.24 -21.06
CA LYS A 489 24.27 16.32 -21.64
C LYS A 489 22.93 16.98 -21.97
N ILE A 490 22.60 18.10 -21.33
CA ILE A 490 21.44 18.94 -21.67
C ILE A 490 21.47 19.34 -23.15
N ALA A 491 22.66 19.57 -23.73
CA ALA A 491 22.81 19.90 -25.14
C ALA A 491 22.48 18.73 -26.09
N GLU A 492 22.54 17.47 -25.64
CA GLU A 492 22.10 16.30 -26.43
C GLU A 492 20.56 16.18 -26.48
N HIS A 493 19.84 16.87 -25.60
CA HIS A 493 18.38 16.86 -25.51
C HIS A 493 17.73 18.11 -26.13
N LEU A 494 18.54 19.06 -26.60
CA LEU A 494 18.10 20.22 -27.38
C LEU A 494 18.24 19.89 -28.88
N GLN A 495 17.29 20.35 -29.70
CA GLN A 495 17.32 20.12 -31.15
C GLN A 495 18.63 20.67 -31.77
N PRO A 496 19.13 20.06 -32.87
CA PRO A 496 20.37 20.50 -33.50
C PRO A 496 20.28 21.98 -33.87
N VAL A 497 21.31 22.74 -33.50
CA VAL A 497 21.41 24.18 -33.80
C VAL A 497 21.24 24.36 -35.30
N ALA A 498 20.15 25.01 -35.71
CA ALA A 498 19.89 25.29 -37.11
C ALA A 498 21.07 26.08 -37.70
N THR A 499 21.54 25.68 -38.88
CA THR A 499 22.61 26.37 -39.61
C THR A 499 22.21 27.79 -40.01
N ALA A 500 20.92 28.14 -39.88
CA ALA A 500 20.35 29.47 -40.08
C ALA A 500 19.68 30.00 -38.80
N CYS A 501 19.80 31.30 -38.56
CA CYS A 501 19.23 31.99 -37.39
C CYS A 501 17.69 31.95 -37.45
N PRO A 502 16.98 31.41 -36.45
CA PRO A 502 15.52 31.28 -36.49
C PRO A 502 14.75 32.62 -36.41
N VAL A 503 15.46 33.75 -36.25
CA VAL A 503 14.86 35.09 -36.20
C VAL A 503 14.98 35.81 -37.55
N CYS A 504 16.01 35.51 -38.34
CA CYS A 504 16.30 36.25 -39.58
C CYS A 504 16.80 35.38 -40.74
N ASP A 505 16.72 34.05 -40.61
CA ASP A 505 17.13 33.01 -41.57
C ASP A 505 18.56 33.15 -42.15
N THR A 506 19.41 33.93 -41.50
CA THR A 506 20.79 34.15 -41.94
C THR A 506 21.71 33.04 -41.43
N PRO A 507 22.65 32.49 -42.22
CA PRO A 507 23.57 31.46 -41.76
C PRO A 507 24.37 31.91 -40.53
N SER A 508 24.32 31.14 -39.44
CA SER A 508 24.95 31.52 -38.17
C SER A 508 26.25 30.77 -37.93
N GLU A 509 27.38 31.37 -38.32
CA GLU A 509 28.72 30.84 -38.01
C GLU A 509 28.96 30.72 -36.49
N ARG A 510 28.37 31.63 -35.70
CA ARG A 510 28.44 31.59 -34.22
C ARG A 510 27.71 30.38 -33.63
N GLY A 511 26.56 30.00 -34.18
CA GLY A 511 25.78 28.84 -33.71
C GLY A 511 26.54 27.53 -33.92
N VAL A 512 27.15 27.38 -35.10
CA VAL A 512 27.99 26.23 -35.43
C VAL A 512 29.23 26.15 -34.53
N ALA A 513 29.93 27.27 -34.33
CA ALA A 513 31.11 27.32 -33.46
C ALA A 513 30.81 26.96 -31.99
N ILE A 514 29.64 27.35 -31.46
CA ILE A 514 29.20 27.00 -30.09
C ILE A 514 28.89 25.50 -30.00
N ALA A 515 28.19 24.93 -30.98
CA ALA A 515 27.90 23.51 -31.02
C ALA A 515 29.17 22.65 -31.05
N GLU A 516 30.15 23.03 -31.89
CA GLU A 516 31.45 22.36 -31.97
C GLU A 516 32.29 22.52 -30.68
N ALA A 517 32.18 23.65 -29.98
CA ALA A 517 32.85 23.85 -28.70
C ALA A 517 32.28 22.92 -27.62
N ILE A 518 30.94 22.79 -27.55
CA ILE A 518 30.26 21.90 -26.60
C ILE A 518 30.63 20.44 -26.87
N GLN A 519 30.62 20.00 -28.13
CA GLN A 519 31.02 18.64 -28.51
C GLN A 519 32.49 18.34 -28.14
N ARG A 520 33.41 19.30 -28.33
CA ARG A 520 34.80 19.16 -27.90
C ARG A 520 34.92 19.01 -26.38
N SER A 521 34.20 19.82 -25.60
CA SER A 521 34.19 19.71 -24.14
C SER A 521 33.60 18.38 -23.65
N MET A 522 32.54 17.87 -24.29
CA MET A 522 31.99 16.53 -23.99
C MET A 522 33.03 15.44 -24.22
N ASN A 523 33.77 15.50 -25.33
CA ASN A 523 34.79 14.49 -25.65
C ASN A 523 35.95 14.49 -24.64
N ILE A 524 36.39 15.67 -24.18
CA ILE A 524 37.44 15.79 -23.15
C ILE A 524 36.97 15.17 -21.83
N VAL A 525 35.80 15.56 -21.32
CA VAL A 525 35.22 15.05 -20.06
C VAL A 525 35.01 13.52 -20.12
N ARG A 526 34.59 13.00 -21.26
CA ARG A 526 34.44 11.55 -21.49
C ARG A 526 35.78 10.83 -21.46
N SER A 527 36.83 11.40 -22.04
CA SER A 527 38.18 10.81 -22.02
C SER A 527 38.82 10.78 -20.63
N GLU A 528 38.57 11.81 -19.80
CA GLU A 528 39.06 11.87 -18.41
C GLU A 528 38.33 10.86 -17.51
N THR A 529 37.03 10.63 -17.74
CA THR A 529 36.24 9.62 -17.01
C THR A 529 36.77 8.21 -17.28
N VAL A 530 37.01 7.88 -18.55
CA VAL A 530 37.53 6.55 -18.96
C VAL A 530 38.93 6.29 -18.40
N ALA A 531 39.78 7.32 -18.27
CA ALA A 531 41.10 7.17 -17.67
C ALA A 531 41.03 6.77 -16.17
N VAL A 532 40.08 7.33 -15.43
CA VAL A 532 39.88 7.02 -14.00
C VAL A 532 39.23 5.65 -13.80
N GLU A 533 38.22 5.30 -14.61
CA GLU A 533 37.56 3.99 -14.57
C GLU A 533 38.52 2.83 -14.82
N ASN A 534 39.55 3.01 -15.66
CA ASN A 534 40.55 1.97 -15.95
C ASN A 534 41.61 1.79 -14.86
N VAL A 535 41.89 2.83 -14.07
CA VAL A 535 42.95 2.82 -13.05
C VAL A 535 42.41 2.38 -11.68
N ARG A 536 41.17 2.74 -11.35
CA ARG A 536 40.52 2.44 -10.06
C ARG A 536 40.51 0.94 -9.69
N PRO A 537 40.19 -0.01 -10.59
CA PRO A 537 40.18 -1.44 -10.25
C PRO A 537 41.52 -1.94 -9.71
N ARG A 538 42.64 -1.44 -10.24
CA ARG A 538 43.99 -1.84 -9.78
C ARG A 538 44.29 -1.39 -8.34
N PHE A 539 43.78 -0.23 -7.94
CA PHE A 539 43.92 0.27 -6.57
C PHE A 539 43.01 -0.47 -5.58
N VAL A 540 41.82 -0.89 -6.03
CA VAL A 540 40.92 -1.76 -5.24
C VAL A 540 41.57 -3.13 -5.03
N GLU A 541 42.05 -3.77 -6.10
CA GLU A 541 42.79 -5.04 -6.01
C GLU A 541 44.03 -4.92 -5.11
N HIS A 542 44.76 -3.80 -5.19
CA HIS A 542 45.91 -3.56 -4.33
C HIS A 542 45.52 -3.41 -2.85
N GLU A 543 44.48 -2.64 -2.53
CA GLU A 543 43.97 -2.50 -1.16
C GLU A 543 43.46 -3.83 -0.61
N ASP A 544 42.77 -4.62 -1.43
CA ASP A 544 42.32 -5.97 -1.04
C ASP A 544 43.52 -6.88 -0.73
N SER A 545 44.58 -6.81 -1.55
CA SER A 545 45.82 -7.57 -1.31
C SER A 545 46.50 -7.17 0.01
N LEU A 546 46.54 -5.87 0.34
CA LEU A 546 47.11 -5.36 1.58
C LEU A 546 46.26 -5.74 2.80
N GLN A 547 44.92 -5.78 2.67
CA GLN A 547 44.02 -6.26 3.71
C GLN A 547 44.15 -7.76 3.96
N MET A 548 44.33 -8.56 2.90
CA MET A 548 44.64 -9.99 3.02
C MET A 548 45.98 -10.20 3.74
N GLU A 549 47.01 -9.42 3.39
CA GLU A 549 48.32 -9.47 4.05
C GLU A 549 48.23 -9.08 5.54
N LEU A 550 47.51 -8.01 5.88
CA LEU A 550 47.25 -7.62 7.27
C LEU A 550 46.53 -8.71 8.04
N SER A 551 45.53 -9.35 7.43
CA SER A 551 44.77 -10.43 8.06
C SER A 551 45.68 -11.62 8.33
N ARG A 552 46.53 -11.98 7.36
CA ARG A 552 47.53 -13.05 7.51
C ARG A 552 48.54 -12.75 8.63
N LEU A 553 49.10 -11.55 8.67
CA LEU A 553 50.06 -11.15 9.71
C LEU A 553 49.43 -11.13 11.12
N ASN A 554 48.20 -10.64 11.26
CA ASN A 554 47.49 -10.66 12.55
C ASN A 554 47.16 -12.08 13.01
N LEU A 555 46.82 -12.99 12.08
CA LEU A 555 46.62 -14.41 12.39
C LEU A 555 47.91 -15.04 12.92
N THR A 556 49.04 -14.78 12.26
CA THR A 556 50.35 -15.27 12.72
C THR A 556 50.72 -14.69 14.09
N LEU A 557 50.47 -13.39 14.33
CA LEU A 557 50.72 -12.74 15.61
C LEU A 557 49.89 -13.37 16.74
N ASN A 558 48.59 -13.59 16.51
CA ASN A 558 47.72 -14.26 17.47
C ASN A 558 48.18 -15.69 17.76
N GLY A 559 48.66 -16.42 16.74
CA GLY A 559 49.24 -17.75 16.92
C GLY A 559 50.50 -17.72 17.82
N VAL A 560 51.38 -16.75 17.63
CA VAL A 560 52.57 -16.57 18.49
C VAL A 560 52.16 -16.16 19.91
N ASP A 561 51.19 -15.26 20.08
CA ASP A 561 50.71 -14.84 21.40
C ASP A 561 50.02 -15.99 22.18
N GLU A 562 49.23 -16.82 21.51
CA GLU A 562 48.65 -18.02 22.13
C GLU A 562 49.71 -19.07 22.47
N ARG A 563 50.74 -19.26 21.64
CA ARG A 563 51.89 -20.12 21.98
C ARG A 563 52.63 -19.62 23.21
N ILE A 564 52.86 -18.32 23.34
CA ILE A 564 53.49 -17.70 24.53
C ILE A 564 52.63 -17.95 25.79
N LYS A 565 51.31 -17.72 25.71
CA LYS A 565 50.39 -17.98 26.85
C LYS A 565 50.35 -19.46 27.23
N THR A 566 50.32 -20.34 26.24
CA THR A 566 50.26 -21.79 26.44
C THR A 566 51.53 -22.29 27.11
N TRP A 567 52.71 -21.83 26.66
CA TRP A 567 53.99 -22.17 27.26
C TRP A 567 54.10 -21.70 28.72
N ILE A 568 53.65 -20.47 29.02
CA ILE A 568 53.60 -19.94 30.41
C ILE A 568 52.67 -20.79 31.28
N ARG A 569 51.49 -21.14 30.78
CA ARG A 569 50.51 -21.97 31.50
C ARG A 569 51.02 -23.38 31.74
N GLN A 570 51.65 -24.00 30.73
CA GLN A 570 52.26 -25.33 30.80
C GLN A 570 53.44 -25.36 31.77
N SER A 571 54.25 -24.31 31.86
CA SER A 571 55.35 -24.20 32.84
C SER A 571 54.83 -24.06 34.28
N GLU A 572 53.72 -23.34 34.49
CA GLU A 572 53.06 -23.24 35.80
C GLU A 572 52.27 -24.51 36.18
N GLU A 573 51.66 -25.19 35.20
CA GLU A 573 50.93 -26.45 35.37
C GLU A 573 51.88 -27.64 35.56
N ALA A 574 53.03 -27.68 34.88
CA ALA A 574 54.08 -28.69 35.05
C ALA A 574 54.75 -28.64 36.43
N LYS A 575 54.69 -27.49 37.12
CA LYS A 575 55.09 -27.38 38.54
C LYS A 575 54.06 -27.94 39.52
N LYS A 576 52.84 -28.29 39.08
CA LYS A 576 51.70 -28.60 39.97
C LYS A 576 51.07 -29.99 39.83
N LEU A 577 51.40 -30.81 38.83
CA LEU A 577 50.66 -32.06 38.57
C LEU A 577 51.54 -33.25 38.19
N ASP A 578 51.81 -34.11 39.18
CA ASP A 578 52.65 -35.31 39.07
C ASP A 578 51.82 -36.61 38.82
N SER A 579 50.80 -36.60 37.95
CA SER A 579 50.33 -37.87 37.37
C SER A 579 49.72 -37.71 35.98
N LEU A 580 50.50 -38.09 34.97
CA LEU A 580 50.15 -38.18 33.55
C LEU A 580 48.82 -38.95 33.30
N ALA A 581 48.51 -39.92 34.17
CA ALA A 581 47.31 -40.74 34.07
C ALA A 581 46.00 -39.97 34.29
N GLN A 582 45.96 -39.01 35.23
CA GLN A 582 44.75 -38.22 35.50
C GLN A 582 44.42 -37.27 34.35
N TYR A 583 45.46 -36.73 33.70
CA TYR A 583 45.29 -35.86 32.53
C TYR A 583 44.71 -36.60 31.33
N CYS A 584 45.17 -37.83 31.08
CA CYS A 584 44.67 -38.64 29.96
C CYS A 584 43.16 -38.94 30.06
N VAL A 585 42.66 -39.20 31.28
CA VAL A 585 41.23 -39.42 31.53
C VAL A 585 40.43 -38.13 31.26
N GLN A 586 40.92 -36.99 31.71
CA GLN A 586 40.25 -35.70 31.50
C GLN A 586 40.24 -35.29 30.01
N LEU A 587 41.34 -35.51 29.31
CA LEU A 587 41.46 -35.21 27.88
C LEU A 587 40.50 -36.07 27.05
N THR A 588 40.42 -37.38 27.34
CA THR A 588 39.50 -38.30 26.67
C THR A 588 38.03 -37.88 26.87
N GLY A 589 37.65 -37.46 28.08
CA GLY A 589 36.31 -36.94 28.36
C GLY A 589 35.98 -35.65 27.59
N ARG A 590 36.95 -34.74 27.43
CA ARG A 590 36.79 -33.49 26.65
C ARG A 590 36.66 -33.77 25.15
N ILE A 591 37.39 -34.76 24.62
CA ILE A 591 37.28 -35.20 23.22
C ILE A 591 35.88 -35.80 22.98
N GLN A 592 35.39 -36.64 23.89
CA GLN A 592 34.05 -37.24 23.77
C GLN A 592 32.94 -36.19 23.79
N GLN A 593 32.98 -35.26 24.75
CA GLN A 593 32.02 -34.15 24.83
C GLN A 593 32.05 -33.27 23.56
N PHE A 594 33.25 -33.02 23.01
CA PHE A 594 33.40 -32.26 21.77
C PHE A 594 32.73 -32.96 20.58
N MET A 595 32.91 -34.28 20.45
CA MET A 595 32.26 -35.05 19.37
C MET A 595 30.72 -35.10 19.49
N GLU A 596 30.16 -35.03 20.70
CA GLU A 596 28.71 -34.96 20.91
C GLU A 596 28.11 -33.59 20.52
N ILE A 597 28.87 -32.50 20.71
CA ILE A 597 28.43 -31.13 20.40
C ILE A 597 28.51 -30.84 18.89
N TYR A 598 29.41 -31.50 18.17
CA TYR A 598 29.67 -31.27 16.74
C TYR A 598 29.51 -32.58 15.93
N PRO A 599 28.27 -33.06 15.68
CA PRO A 599 28.03 -34.26 14.89
C PRO A 599 28.39 -34.06 13.41
N SER A 600 28.96 -35.08 12.77
CA SER A 600 29.57 -35.04 11.43
C SER A 600 28.58 -34.85 10.26
N THR A 601 27.28 -34.63 10.54
CA THR A 601 26.25 -34.41 9.51
C THR A 601 25.45 -33.14 9.83
N PRO A 602 25.64 -32.03 9.08
CA PRO A 602 24.79 -30.86 9.22
C PRO A 602 23.40 -31.13 8.63
N MET A 603 22.36 -30.77 9.38
CA MET A 603 20.98 -30.80 8.88
C MET A 603 20.83 -29.76 7.76
N PRO A 604 20.10 -30.06 6.65
CA PRO A 604 19.88 -29.08 5.60
C PRO A 604 19.05 -27.90 6.14
N GLY A 605 19.63 -26.70 6.10
CA GLY A 605 18.95 -25.44 6.38
C GLY A 605 18.04 -25.02 5.22
N PRO A 606 17.12 -24.06 5.43
CA PRO A 606 16.26 -23.55 4.36
C PRO A 606 17.10 -22.89 3.26
N ASP A 607 16.67 -23.04 2.01
CA ASP A 607 17.32 -22.41 0.87
C ASP A 607 17.04 -20.89 0.88
N LEU A 608 18.09 -20.09 1.13
CA LEU A 608 17.98 -18.63 1.13
C LEU A 608 17.69 -18.06 -0.26
N GLU A 609 18.06 -18.76 -1.34
CA GLU A 609 17.80 -18.29 -2.70
C GLU A 609 16.30 -18.23 -2.96
N VAL A 610 15.55 -19.25 -2.51
CA VAL A 610 14.08 -19.29 -2.61
C VAL A 610 13.42 -18.09 -1.92
N LEU A 611 13.93 -17.66 -0.76
CA LEU A 611 13.41 -16.48 -0.07
C LEU A 611 13.74 -15.18 -0.81
N ARG A 612 14.96 -15.06 -1.35
CA ARG A 612 15.39 -13.89 -2.14
C ARG A 612 14.61 -13.78 -3.44
N GLU A 613 14.40 -14.88 -4.15
CA GLU A 613 13.59 -14.95 -5.36
C GLU A 613 12.13 -14.55 -5.08
N GLN A 614 11.53 -15.03 -3.99
CA GLN A 614 10.17 -14.64 -3.61
C GLN A 614 10.05 -13.14 -3.28
N ILE A 615 11.07 -12.57 -2.62
CA ILE A 615 11.13 -11.13 -2.32
C ILE A 615 11.24 -10.33 -3.63
N GLN A 616 12.16 -10.70 -4.51
CA GLN A 616 12.38 -10.00 -5.78
C GLN A 616 11.16 -10.09 -6.70
N ALA A 617 10.48 -11.24 -6.74
CA ALA A 617 9.24 -11.41 -7.49
C ALA A 617 8.10 -10.53 -6.93
N LEU A 618 7.96 -10.42 -5.61
CA LEU A 618 6.97 -9.54 -4.99
C LEU A 618 7.32 -8.05 -5.16
N GLU A 619 8.60 -7.68 -5.10
CA GLU A 619 9.07 -6.31 -5.36
C GLU A 619 8.81 -5.91 -6.81
N GLY A 620 9.01 -6.82 -7.77
CA GLY A 620 8.66 -6.59 -9.18
C GLY A 620 7.16 -6.45 -9.44
N LEU A 621 6.30 -7.08 -8.62
CA LEU A 621 4.84 -6.92 -8.67
C LEU A 621 4.34 -5.64 -7.99
N LEU A 622 5.13 -5.09 -7.06
CA LEU A 622 4.85 -3.89 -6.28
C LEU A 622 5.66 -2.71 -6.81
N ASP A 623 5.41 -2.31 -8.05
CA ASP A 623 5.99 -1.09 -8.61
C ASP A 623 5.52 0.15 -7.82
N GLY A 624 6.42 0.74 -7.04
CA GLY A 624 6.14 1.91 -6.21
C GLY A 624 5.77 3.15 -7.03
N ASP A 625 6.26 3.23 -8.28
CA ASP A 625 6.01 4.34 -9.18
C ASP A 625 4.56 4.34 -9.67
N SER A 626 3.98 3.17 -9.91
CA SER A 626 2.55 3.00 -10.24
C SER A 626 1.62 3.50 -9.13
N LYS A 627 1.95 3.23 -7.85
CA LYS A 627 1.17 3.72 -6.69
C LYS A 627 1.24 5.25 -6.59
N GLN A 628 2.44 5.81 -6.70
CA GLN A 628 2.62 7.27 -6.66
C GLN A 628 1.89 7.95 -7.82
N PHE A 629 1.97 7.39 -9.02
CA PHE A 629 1.24 7.88 -10.19
C PHE A 629 -0.28 7.92 -9.97
N LEU A 630 -0.86 6.86 -9.41
CA LEU A 630 -2.30 6.81 -9.12
C LEU A 630 -2.71 7.82 -8.03
N VAL A 631 -1.89 7.98 -6.99
CA VAL A 631 -2.12 9.03 -5.97
C VAL A 631 -2.05 10.42 -6.60
N SER A 632 -1.02 10.73 -7.38
CA SER A 632 -0.90 12.04 -8.03
C SER A 632 -2.02 12.28 -9.04
N ARG A 633 -2.53 11.24 -9.70
CA ARG A 633 -3.73 11.35 -10.56
C ARG A 633 -4.97 11.68 -9.74
N ALA A 634 -5.14 11.06 -8.58
CA ALA A 634 -6.23 11.35 -7.65
C ALA A 634 -6.15 12.80 -7.16
N GLU A 635 -4.99 13.23 -6.67
CA GLU A 635 -4.71 14.59 -6.20
C GLU A 635 -5.03 15.61 -7.28
N ARG A 636 -4.49 15.45 -8.51
CA ARG A 636 -4.80 16.36 -9.63
C ARG A 636 -6.30 16.46 -9.92
N LYS A 637 -7.03 15.35 -9.88
CA LYS A 637 -8.49 15.36 -10.12
C LYS A 637 -9.25 16.01 -8.98
N ILE A 638 -8.86 15.77 -7.74
CA ILE A 638 -9.44 16.43 -6.57
C ILE A 638 -9.14 17.93 -6.62
N SER A 639 -7.91 18.36 -6.88
CA SER A 639 -7.52 19.77 -7.06
C SER A 639 -8.33 20.46 -8.15
N GLN A 640 -8.55 19.77 -9.28
CA GLN A 640 -9.41 20.27 -10.36
C GLN A 640 -10.84 20.52 -9.85
N TYR A 641 -11.48 19.52 -9.24
CA TYR A 641 -12.85 19.65 -8.73
C TYR A 641 -12.96 20.65 -7.57
N LEU A 642 -11.91 20.73 -6.75
CA LEU A 642 -11.81 21.65 -5.64
C LEU A 642 -11.76 23.09 -6.16
N SER A 643 -10.89 23.38 -7.12
CA SER A 643 -10.81 24.72 -7.74
C SER A 643 -12.10 25.10 -8.47
N GLU A 644 -12.71 24.15 -9.21
CA GLU A 644 -14.02 24.36 -9.86
C GLU A 644 -15.11 24.72 -8.86
N ALA A 645 -15.18 24.00 -7.73
CA ALA A 645 -16.15 24.25 -6.66
C ALA A 645 -15.85 25.55 -5.91
N PHE A 646 -14.58 25.83 -5.62
CA PHE A 646 -14.16 27.01 -4.88
C PHE A 646 -14.44 28.31 -5.64
N ALA A 647 -14.29 28.29 -6.97
CA ALA A 647 -14.50 29.45 -7.82
C ALA A 647 -15.93 30.04 -7.78
N VAL A 648 -16.93 29.24 -7.38
CA VAL A 648 -18.34 29.67 -7.29
C VAL A 648 -18.78 29.99 -5.86
N LEU A 649 -17.95 29.69 -4.86
CA LEU A 649 -18.21 29.98 -3.45
C LEU A 649 -17.80 31.42 -3.11
N PRO A 650 -18.43 32.05 -2.10
CA PRO A 650 -18.02 33.38 -1.65
C PRO A 650 -16.68 33.29 -0.91
N THR A 651 -15.76 34.21 -1.24
CA THR A 651 -14.40 34.26 -0.72
C THR A 651 -13.96 35.72 -0.56
N VAL A 652 -13.04 35.97 0.37
CA VAL A 652 -12.40 37.27 0.59
C VAL A 652 -10.91 37.21 0.34
N LYS A 653 -10.25 38.38 0.22
CA LYS A 653 -8.79 38.44 0.03
C LYS A 653 -8.07 37.68 1.16
N PRO A 654 -6.99 36.94 0.87
CA PRO A 654 -6.31 36.76 -0.43
C PRO A 654 -6.94 35.76 -1.41
N CYS A 655 -7.97 35.01 -1.01
CA CYS A 655 -8.46 33.84 -1.77
C CYS A 655 -9.33 34.16 -3.00
N ILE A 656 -9.56 35.42 -3.34
CA ILE A 656 -10.45 35.81 -4.43
C ILE A 656 -9.93 35.28 -5.77
N GLY A 657 -10.65 34.32 -6.35
CA GLY A 657 -10.29 33.68 -7.62
C GLY A 657 -9.03 32.83 -7.56
N ALA A 658 -8.59 32.43 -6.36
CA ALA A 658 -7.44 31.57 -6.17
C ALA A 658 -7.70 30.15 -6.67
N GLU A 659 -6.65 29.48 -7.13
CA GLU A 659 -6.67 28.04 -7.44
C GLU A 659 -6.22 27.25 -6.22
N LEU A 660 -6.80 26.08 -6.01
CA LEU A 660 -6.53 25.24 -4.85
C LEU A 660 -5.96 23.89 -5.28
N GLU A 661 -4.80 23.53 -4.72
CA GLU A 661 -4.16 22.24 -4.93
C GLU A 661 -4.19 21.39 -3.66
N PHE A 662 -4.82 20.22 -3.76
CA PHE A 662 -4.85 19.23 -2.69
C PHE A 662 -3.68 18.25 -2.80
N SER A 663 -2.99 18.04 -1.67
CA SER A 663 -2.01 16.96 -1.49
C SER A 663 -2.54 15.96 -0.46
N SER A 664 -2.25 14.67 -0.61
CA SER A 664 -2.70 13.60 0.29
C SER A 664 -1.65 13.15 1.31
N LYS A 665 -0.37 13.52 1.12
CA LYS A 665 0.77 13.08 1.94
C LYS A 665 1.81 14.19 2.21
N PRO A 666 1.70 14.91 3.35
CA PRO A 666 0.54 14.92 4.24
C PRO A 666 -0.69 15.57 3.55
N PRO A 667 -1.91 15.35 4.06
CA PRO A 667 -3.09 16.10 3.64
C PRO A 667 -2.86 17.59 3.84
N ASP A 668 -2.83 18.35 2.76
CA ASP A 668 -2.64 19.81 2.78
C ASP A 668 -3.31 20.47 1.57
N ILE A 669 -3.56 21.78 1.66
CA ILE A 669 -4.04 22.61 0.56
C ILE A 669 -3.05 23.75 0.33
N ALA A 670 -2.57 23.85 -0.90
CA ALA A 670 -1.88 25.02 -1.40
C ALA A 670 -2.90 25.95 -2.09
N ILE A 671 -2.90 27.22 -1.69
CA ILE A 671 -3.77 28.27 -2.22
C ILE A 671 -2.92 29.15 -3.12
N ILE A 672 -3.20 29.15 -4.41
CA ILE A 672 -2.43 29.90 -5.42
C ILE A 672 -3.18 31.20 -5.70
N GLU A 673 -2.65 32.32 -5.21
CA GLU A 673 -3.24 33.65 -5.44
C GLU A 673 -3.27 34.00 -6.93
N LYS A 674 -4.42 34.46 -7.42
CA LYS A 674 -4.63 34.81 -8.83
C LYS A 674 -3.70 35.92 -9.35
N ASP A 675 -3.54 36.98 -8.57
CA ASP A 675 -2.86 38.20 -9.03
C ASP A 675 -1.35 38.14 -8.84
N SER A 676 -0.89 37.55 -7.74
CA SER A 676 0.54 37.51 -7.35
C SER A 676 1.23 36.20 -7.72
N GLY A 677 0.48 35.11 -7.90
CA GLY A 677 1.00 33.75 -8.01
C GLY A 677 1.61 33.23 -6.71
N ALA A 678 1.42 33.92 -5.58
CA ALA A 678 1.90 33.48 -4.28
C ALA A 678 1.20 32.19 -3.86
N VAL A 679 1.99 31.24 -3.35
CA VAL A 679 1.49 29.98 -2.80
C VAL A 679 1.36 30.13 -1.29
N LEU A 680 0.12 30.18 -0.82
CA LEU A 680 -0.26 30.27 0.59
C LEU A 680 -0.66 28.88 1.12
N ARG A 681 -0.50 28.67 2.43
CA ARG A 681 -1.02 27.46 3.10
C ARG A 681 -2.38 27.74 3.71
N LEU A 682 -3.08 26.70 4.17
CA LEU A 682 -4.38 26.86 4.83
C LEU A 682 -4.38 27.94 5.92
N PRO A 683 -3.43 28.02 6.89
CA PRO A 683 -3.45 29.07 7.91
C PRO A 683 -3.26 30.49 7.38
N ASP A 684 -2.70 30.62 6.18
CA ASP A 684 -2.45 31.90 5.52
C ASP A 684 -3.71 32.40 4.77
N ALA A 685 -4.75 31.56 4.63
CA ALA A 685 -6.00 31.88 3.94
C ALA A 685 -6.75 33.06 4.56
N GLY A 686 -6.76 33.14 5.90
CA GLY A 686 -7.44 34.16 6.70
C GLY A 686 -8.96 34.23 6.48
N SER A 687 -9.70 34.70 7.49
CA SER A 687 -11.18 34.78 7.50
C SER A 687 -11.91 33.43 7.58
N ASP A 688 -12.88 33.34 8.50
CA ASP A 688 -13.81 32.21 8.67
C ASP A 688 -14.57 31.87 7.37
N GLU A 689 -14.82 32.87 6.52
CA GLU A 689 -15.47 32.69 5.21
C GLU A 689 -14.62 31.88 4.22
N ASN A 690 -13.31 32.14 4.17
CA ASN A 690 -12.41 31.40 3.29
C ASN A 690 -12.27 29.95 3.76
N TYR A 691 -12.11 29.71 5.06
CA TYR A 691 -12.05 28.36 5.61
C TYR A 691 -13.33 27.58 5.29
N LEU A 692 -14.50 28.18 5.51
CA LEU A 692 -15.79 27.56 5.16
C LEU A 692 -15.84 27.17 3.68
N ALA A 693 -15.48 28.09 2.78
CA ALA A 693 -15.47 27.83 1.34
C ALA A 693 -14.50 26.69 0.96
N ILE A 694 -13.29 26.67 1.55
CA ILE A 694 -12.29 25.61 1.32
C ILE A 694 -12.82 24.25 1.78
N HIS A 695 -13.37 24.13 3.00
CA HIS A 695 -13.84 22.85 3.52
C HIS A 695 -15.07 22.32 2.78
N ILE A 696 -16.01 23.19 2.40
CA ILE A 696 -17.15 22.81 1.56
C ILE A 696 -16.65 22.33 0.20
N ALA A 697 -15.84 23.13 -0.49
CA ALA A 697 -15.32 22.78 -1.82
C ALA A 697 -14.54 21.46 -1.78
N LEU A 698 -13.66 21.26 -0.78
CA LEU A 698 -12.87 20.04 -0.63
C LEU A 698 -13.75 18.81 -0.41
N SER A 699 -14.76 18.92 0.45
CA SER A 699 -15.66 17.80 0.77
C SER A 699 -16.42 17.33 -0.46
N PHE A 700 -16.93 18.26 -1.28
CA PHE A 700 -17.60 17.94 -2.53
C PHE A 700 -16.64 17.44 -3.61
N ALA A 701 -15.43 17.99 -3.70
CA ALA A 701 -14.41 17.56 -4.64
C ALA A 701 -13.97 16.12 -4.38
N ILE A 702 -13.71 15.78 -3.11
CA ILE A 702 -13.40 14.42 -2.68
C ILE A 702 -14.57 13.50 -2.99
N GLN A 703 -15.81 13.83 -2.59
CA GLN A 703 -16.98 12.97 -2.87
C GLN A 703 -17.23 12.74 -4.36
N LYS A 704 -17.01 13.75 -5.21
CA LYS A 704 -17.08 13.64 -6.67
C LYS A 704 -16.07 12.63 -7.19
N TYR A 705 -14.82 12.74 -6.73
CA TYR A 705 -13.76 11.80 -7.09
C TYR A 705 -14.04 10.38 -6.58
N LEU A 706 -14.42 10.23 -5.31
CA LEU A 706 -14.79 8.95 -4.69
C LEU A 706 -15.94 8.26 -5.44
N GLY A 707 -16.90 9.03 -5.94
CA GLY A 707 -17.97 8.52 -6.81
C GLY A 707 -17.46 7.98 -8.15
N GLN A 708 -16.51 8.66 -8.78
CA GLN A 708 -15.95 8.25 -10.07
C GLN A 708 -15.13 6.95 -9.99
N VAL A 709 -14.39 6.77 -8.89
CA VAL A 709 -13.60 5.56 -8.66
C VAL A 709 -14.37 4.45 -7.97
N ASN A 710 -15.68 4.64 -7.69
CA ASN A 710 -16.51 3.74 -6.87
C ASN A 710 -15.82 3.34 -5.56
N ALA A 711 -15.27 4.34 -4.86
CA ALA A 711 -14.58 4.12 -3.60
C ALA A 711 -15.53 3.53 -2.54
N PRO A 712 -15.00 2.72 -1.58
CA PRO A 712 -15.78 2.09 -0.51
C PRO A 712 -16.10 3.09 0.62
N VAL A 713 -16.72 4.21 0.25
CA VAL A 713 -17.16 5.29 1.13
C VAL A 713 -18.61 5.63 0.77
N PRO A 714 -19.53 5.68 1.74
CA PRO A 714 -20.91 6.13 1.50
C PRO A 714 -20.96 7.46 0.74
N ALA A 715 -21.96 7.61 -0.13
CA ALA A 715 -22.21 8.86 -0.85
C ALA A 715 -22.98 9.82 0.06
N PHE A 716 -22.39 10.20 1.18
CA PHE A 716 -23.04 10.96 2.24
C PHE A 716 -22.10 12.01 2.83
N LEU A 717 -22.58 13.25 2.93
CA LEU A 717 -21.92 14.36 3.63
C LEU A 717 -22.83 14.90 4.74
N ALA A 718 -22.28 15.14 5.93
CA ALA A 718 -22.97 15.84 7.00
C ALA A 718 -22.20 17.09 7.44
N PHE A 719 -22.85 18.24 7.33
CA PHE A 719 -22.33 19.55 7.74
C PHE A 719 -23.03 20.03 9.02
N ASP A 720 -22.26 20.49 10.01
CA ASP A 720 -22.79 21.11 11.24
C ASP A 720 -22.46 22.60 11.30
N GLN A 721 -23.46 23.46 11.09
CA GLN A 721 -23.39 24.89 11.33
C GLN A 721 -22.46 25.70 10.40
N ILE A 722 -22.44 25.38 9.10
CA ILE A 722 -22.92 26.31 8.07
C ILE A 722 -22.71 27.82 8.29
N SER A 723 -23.73 28.42 8.90
CA SER A 723 -23.93 29.86 9.02
C SER A 723 -22.99 30.58 9.99
N ARG A 724 -22.18 29.85 10.78
CA ARG A 724 -21.41 30.42 11.90
C ARG A 724 -20.50 31.61 11.53
N PRO A 725 -19.76 31.61 10.41
CA PRO A 725 -18.93 32.75 10.00
C PRO A 725 -19.72 34.06 9.83
N TYR A 726 -20.99 33.94 9.46
CA TYR A 726 -21.88 35.06 9.14
C TYR A 726 -22.81 35.44 10.31
N TYR A 727 -22.98 34.56 11.30
CA TYR A 727 -23.82 34.79 12.48
C TYR A 727 -23.09 34.36 13.76
N PRO A 728 -22.09 35.13 14.23
CA PRO A 728 -21.41 34.87 15.48
C PRO A 728 -22.36 35.15 16.66
N GLN A 729 -23.11 34.12 17.08
CA GLN A 729 -23.89 34.05 18.34
C GLN A 729 -24.62 35.33 18.77
N ARG A 730 -25.40 35.96 17.88
CA ARG A 730 -26.48 36.85 18.34
C ARG A 730 -27.67 35.97 18.73
N GLY A 731 -28.00 35.99 20.03
CA GLY A 731 -29.06 35.19 20.64
C GLY A 731 -30.48 35.63 20.30
N GLU A 732 -30.73 36.18 19.11
CA GLU A 732 -32.07 36.59 18.68
C GLU A 732 -32.61 35.57 17.69
N ASP A 733 -33.49 34.72 18.21
CA ASP A 733 -34.42 33.94 17.40
C ASP A 733 -35.42 34.91 16.73
N GLU A 734 -35.70 34.67 15.45
CA GLU A 734 -36.92 35.10 14.74
C GLU A 734 -37.20 36.61 14.65
N SER A 735 -36.70 37.24 13.57
CA SER A 735 -37.46 38.19 12.73
C SER A 735 -36.67 38.48 11.46
N ASP A 736 -37.38 38.63 10.32
CA ASP A 736 -36.87 38.93 8.97
C ASP A 736 -35.41 39.37 8.93
N ILE A 737 -34.53 38.46 8.48
CA ILE A 737 -33.14 38.83 8.23
C ILE A 737 -33.16 39.75 7.01
N GLY A 738 -33.07 41.06 7.25
CA GLY A 738 -32.90 42.04 6.17
C GLY A 738 -31.73 41.63 5.27
N GLU A 739 -31.88 41.81 3.96
CA GLU A 739 -30.81 41.49 3.02
C GLU A 739 -29.55 42.29 3.34
N ASN A 740 -28.53 41.60 3.87
CA ASN A 740 -27.19 42.13 4.08
C ASN A 740 -26.17 41.22 3.34
N GLU A 741 -24.94 41.70 3.17
CA GLU A 741 -23.86 40.96 2.49
C GLU A 741 -23.64 39.55 3.08
N GLU A 742 -23.73 39.40 4.40
CA GLU A 742 -23.63 38.14 5.14
C GLU A 742 -24.72 37.12 4.76
N VAL A 743 -25.98 37.59 4.59
CA VAL A 743 -27.11 36.75 4.15
C VAL A 743 -26.88 36.29 2.71
N SER A 744 -26.43 37.20 1.85
CA SER A 744 -26.16 36.91 0.44
C SER A 744 -25.04 35.88 0.27
N ALA A 745 -23.96 36.01 1.04
CA ALA A 745 -22.87 35.04 1.06
C ALA A 745 -23.36 33.65 1.51
N MET A 746 -24.16 33.59 2.58
CA MET A 746 -24.75 32.33 3.03
C MET A 746 -25.69 31.71 1.98
N ARG A 747 -26.48 32.51 1.26
CA ARG A 747 -27.32 31.99 0.16
C ARG A 747 -26.49 31.37 -0.96
N LYS A 748 -25.34 31.95 -1.31
CA LYS A 748 -24.43 31.36 -2.30
C LYS A 748 -23.91 29.98 -1.85
N HIS A 749 -23.60 29.80 -0.57
CA HIS A 749 -23.26 28.48 -0.04
C HIS A 749 -24.42 27.49 -0.17
N LEU A 750 -25.66 27.90 0.14
CA LEU A 750 -26.84 27.04 -0.05
C LEU A 750 -27.07 26.67 -1.51
N ASP A 751 -26.98 27.65 -2.42
CA ASP A 751 -27.11 27.43 -3.86
C ASP A 751 -26.08 26.43 -4.35
N PHE A 752 -24.83 26.56 -3.90
CA PHE A 752 -23.78 25.59 -4.18
C PHE A 752 -24.14 24.20 -3.64
N LEU A 753 -24.55 24.06 -2.37
CA LEU A 753 -24.91 22.77 -1.79
C LEU A 753 -26.00 22.06 -2.61
N PHE A 754 -27.06 22.77 -2.99
CA PHE A 754 -28.14 22.20 -3.80
C PHE A 754 -27.66 21.80 -5.20
N THR A 755 -26.94 22.69 -5.87
CA THR A 755 -26.46 22.47 -7.25
C THR A 755 -25.46 21.32 -7.30
N ALA A 756 -24.44 21.36 -6.45
CA ALA A 756 -23.39 20.34 -6.41
C ALA A 756 -23.92 18.97 -5.98
N THR A 757 -24.93 18.91 -5.10
CA THR A 757 -25.59 17.65 -4.74
C THR A 757 -26.38 17.08 -5.93
N ALA A 758 -27.12 17.93 -6.65
CA ALA A 758 -27.88 17.51 -7.82
C ALA A 758 -26.99 17.04 -8.98
N GLU A 759 -25.83 17.67 -9.19
CA GLU A 759 -24.85 17.27 -10.20
C GLU A 759 -24.17 15.93 -9.88
N GLN A 760 -24.01 15.61 -8.59
CA GLN A 760 -23.38 14.38 -8.13
C GLN A 760 -24.43 13.30 -7.84
N LYS A 761 -24.82 12.56 -8.89
CA LYS A 761 -25.86 11.51 -8.81
C LYS A 761 -25.62 10.54 -7.63
N GLY A 762 -26.58 10.49 -6.70
CA GLY A 762 -26.56 9.60 -5.53
C GLY A 762 -25.86 10.17 -4.29
N LEU A 763 -25.28 11.38 -4.36
CA LEU A 763 -24.77 12.07 -3.19
C LEU A 763 -25.93 12.56 -2.32
N GLN A 764 -25.88 12.24 -1.04
CA GLN A 764 -26.81 12.73 -0.03
C GLN A 764 -26.09 13.74 0.87
N VAL A 765 -26.76 14.85 1.19
CA VAL A 765 -26.24 15.85 2.12
C VAL A 765 -27.18 16.00 3.30
N LEU A 766 -26.64 15.99 4.51
CA LEU A 766 -27.32 16.36 5.75
C LEU A 766 -26.75 17.68 6.25
N LEU A 767 -27.53 18.74 6.20
CA LEU A 767 -27.19 20.05 6.73
C LEU A 767 -27.87 20.28 8.08
N ILE A 768 -27.08 20.50 9.12
CA ILE A 768 -27.56 20.88 10.45
C ILE A 768 -27.33 22.37 10.63
N GLU A 769 -28.39 23.12 10.92
CA GLU A 769 -28.33 24.58 10.96
C GLU A 769 -29.14 25.18 12.12
N HIS A 770 -28.80 26.40 12.52
CA HIS A 770 -29.59 27.20 13.46
C HIS A 770 -30.56 28.14 12.74
N ALA A 771 -30.08 28.80 11.69
CA ALA A 771 -30.87 29.66 10.85
C ALA A 771 -31.95 28.87 10.09
N PHE A 772 -33.05 29.54 9.77
CA PHE A 772 -34.10 29.02 8.91
C PHE A 772 -34.43 30.05 7.84
N PHE A 773 -34.16 29.70 6.58
CA PHE A 773 -34.41 30.55 5.41
C PHE A 773 -35.81 30.23 4.87
N GLY A 774 -36.84 30.81 5.49
CA GLY A 774 -38.24 30.51 5.20
C GLY A 774 -38.73 31.03 3.84
N ASP A 775 -37.98 31.94 3.23
CA ASP A 775 -38.25 32.55 1.94
C ASP A 775 -37.69 31.75 0.75
N ASP A 776 -36.77 30.80 0.97
CA ASP A 776 -36.27 29.89 -0.07
C ASP A 776 -37.09 28.59 -0.10
N GLU A 777 -37.91 28.41 -1.14
CA GLU A 777 -38.75 27.22 -1.31
C GLU A 777 -37.97 25.91 -1.34
N ARG A 778 -36.74 25.90 -1.91
CA ARG A 778 -35.89 24.71 -1.97
C ARG A 778 -35.39 24.35 -0.58
N TYR A 779 -34.98 25.35 0.21
CA TYR A 779 -34.57 25.16 1.60
C TYR A 779 -35.72 24.61 2.45
N VAL A 780 -36.91 25.19 2.31
CA VAL A 780 -38.11 24.72 3.01
C VAL A 780 -38.47 23.29 2.60
N ALA A 781 -38.45 22.96 1.31
CA ALA A 781 -38.74 21.62 0.81
C ALA A 781 -37.71 20.57 1.26
N ALA A 782 -36.45 20.97 1.43
CA ALA A 782 -35.36 20.14 1.92
C ALA A 782 -35.36 19.96 3.46
N THR A 783 -36.08 20.83 4.19
CA THR A 783 -36.18 20.78 5.65
C THR A 783 -36.99 19.57 6.11
N ARG A 784 -36.34 18.64 6.82
CA ARG A 784 -36.96 17.42 7.37
C ARG A 784 -37.55 17.67 8.76
N LYS A 785 -36.87 18.46 9.60
CA LYS A 785 -37.34 18.86 10.93
C LYS A 785 -36.92 20.29 11.27
N ARG A 786 -37.79 20.99 12.01
CA ARG A 786 -37.53 22.30 12.61
C ARG A 786 -37.85 22.26 14.11
N TRP A 787 -36.82 22.43 14.94
CA TRP A 787 -36.94 22.43 16.41
C TRP A 787 -36.79 23.85 16.96
N ASN A 788 -37.86 24.65 16.92
CA ASN A 788 -37.85 26.01 17.49
C ASN A 788 -38.29 25.99 18.97
N LYS A 789 -37.94 27.03 19.73
CA LYS A 789 -38.29 27.14 21.16
C LYS A 789 -39.81 27.12 21.40
N ILE A 790 -40.59 27.62 20.43
CA ILE A 790 -42.05 27.71 20.51
C ILE A 790 -42.71 26.32 20.40
N SER A 791 -42.21 25.45 19.52
CA SER A 791 -42.75 24.08 19.37
C SER A 791 -42.52 23.20 20.60
N GLY A 792 -41.52 23.52 21.43
CA GLY A 792 -41.09 22.66 22.52
C GLY A 792 -40.54 21.31 22.07
N ASP A 793 -40.34 21.09 20.76
CA ASP A 793 -39.80 19.85 20.20
C ASP A 793 -38.27 19.91 20.10
N ALA A 794 -37.63 18.75 20.14
CA ALA A 794 -36.19 18.59 20.08
C ALA A 794 -35.82 17.27 19.39
N LEU A 795 -34.52 16.96 19.30
CA LEU A 795 -34.08 15.65 18.83
C LEU A 795 -34.76 14.54 19.64
N ILE A 796 -34.67 14.65 20.96
CA ILE A 796 -35.41 13.83 21.91
C ILE A 796 -36.42 14.72 22.64
N PRO A 797 -37.73 14.50 22.47
CA PRO A 797 -38.77 15.29 23.12
C PRO A 797 -38.57 15.41 24.64
N PHE A 798 -38.86 16.57 25.22
CA PHE A 798 -38.64 16.83 26.64
C PHE A 798 -39.58 16.04 27.56
N ASP A 799 -40.68 15.49 27.03
CA ASP A 799 -41.64 14.64 27.73
C ASP A 799 -41.24 13.16 27.77
N TRP A 800 -40.15 12.76 27.11
CA TRP A 800 -39.63 11.41 27.24
C TRP A 800 -39.20 11.15 28.69
N PRO A 801 -39.58 10.01 29.30
CA PRO A 801 -39.18 9.69 30.66
C PRO A 801 -37.66 9.52 30.75
N LYS A 802 -37.10 9.78 31.92
CA LYS A 802 -35.70 9.42 32.21
C LYS A 802 -35.62 7.92 32.41
N ARG A 803 -34.58 7.29 31.83
CA ARG A 803 -34.32 5.87 32.01
C ARG A 803 -33.90 5.52 33.43
N ALA A 804 -34.31 4.35 33.92
CA ALA A 804 -34.17 3.96 35.33
C ALA A 804 -32.71 3.89 35.83
N ASP A 805 -31.78 3.55 34.94
CA ASP A 805 -30.33 3.42 35.21
C ASP A 805 -29.54 4.74 35.08
N SER A 806 -30.24 5.87 34.86
CA SER A 806 -29.65 7.22 34.77
C SER A 806 -30.09 8.16 35.91
N GLN A 807 -30.61 7.61 37.01
CA GLN A 807 -30.91 8.34 38.24
C GLN A 807 -29.67 8.66 39.06
#